data_AF-T0S0N8-F1
#
_entry.id   AF-T0S0N8-F1
#
_cell.length_a   1.000
_cell.length_b   1.000
_cell.length_c   1.000
_cell.angle_alpha   90.00
_cell.angle_beta   90.00
_cell.angle_gamma   90.00
#
_symmetry.space_group_name_H-M   'P 1'
#
loop_
_entity.id
_entity.type
_entity.pdbx_description
1 polymer ?
#
loop_
_entity_poly.entity_id
_entity_poly.type
_entity_poly.pdbx_seq_one_letter_code
_entity_poly.pdbx_strand_id
1 'polypeptide(L)'
;MAEKRAKKPRRIKINMTLAKYEVIKKIAKDRGWKMISDEDDKAGIASCNVHWIDVPDFLNTFKHMQPFQKVNHFPGMSNLARKSKLARNFQRMTKLFPSEYDFCPKTWILPFDYTEFSQQFNADGTSSRAFIIKPDHSCQGRGVFLTKQLKDVNKTDIFVAQRYLPSPLLIGGKKFDLRIYVLVSSISPLRVYLFQDGLVRMCTADYTAPNAANMEQKFMHLTNYAINKRSNNFEKNKHEAVDGQGSKRSLRWFLSWLGETHDSAKVDALWEGIGDICLKSILAVQPTIAHEYHSTFAKFPKRVDDPPNVASSSFAVLGMDVLVDDHLKPWLLEVNHLPSFHCDSPLDWNIKERLLNQTLDIMQISGDDKANYESSQAKHLQQRLYGGERALDDGDNNQDGDGPETNATPASSPPPLSHDDLTKALFAFYTDMNLEKCKDIPLIVQKFEHNQDELHKSLTAKYTKGVFDYAPQWDGEELVDFVRLYPPPIATAKNAIYKTMLEACQSNIHDQLLRLTAPLHRKGDEGTKLPPILKGGSKKELGRDCFGYTGTDKLHHLELKEKKPLAMPGPAQVAAAARLMMGHSSKHLDVAVPVRPLSQNAAPAPRRDSVQYGMAYRERLDSLKNKPTVAMTQITFGGFG
;
A
#
# COMPACT_ATOMS: atom_id res chain seq x y z
N MET A 1 53.17 8.86 -4.07
CA MET A 1 51.82 8.28 -4.27
C MET A 1 51.34 7.75 -2.92
N ALA A 2 50.35 8.40 -2.30
CA ALA A 2 49.75 7.89 -1.07
C ALA A 2 48.61 6.93 -1.44
N GLU A 3 48.73 5.66 -1.05
CA GLU A 3 47.64 4.69 -1.17
C GLU A 3 46.38 5.25 -0.48
N LYS A 4 45.33 5.51 -1.25
CA LYS A 4 44.01 5.81 -0.71
C LYS A 4 43.55 4.60 0.09
N ARG A 5 43.70 4.66 1.42
CA ARG A 5 43.10 3.71 2.38
C ARG A 5 41.65 3.45 1.96
N ALA A 6 41.32 2.20 1.62
CA ALA A 6 39.95 1.79 1.31
C ALA A 6 39.03 2.21 2.47
N LYS A 7 37.97 2.99 2.17
CA LYS A 7 36.99 3.40 3.18
C LYS A 7 36.34 2.15 3.75
N LYS A 8 36.36 1.99 5.08
CA LYS A 8 35.63 0.89 5.75
C LYS A 8 34.15 0.93 5.34
N PRO A 9 33.52 -0.22 5.04
CA PRO A 9 32.12 -0.28 4.66
C PRO A 9 31.24 0.28 5.79
N ARG A 10 30.22 1.06 5.43
CA ARG A 10 29.30 1.65 6.40
C ARG A 10 28.41 0.56 6.99
N ARG A 11 28.32 0.50 8.32
CA ARG A 11 27.43 -0.44 9.01
C ARG A 11 25.98 0.02 8.93
N ILE A 12 25.08 -0.91 8.65
CA ILE A 12 23.63 -0.71 8.73
C ILE A 12 23.25 -0.45 10.19
N LYS A 13 22.37 0.53 10.40
CA LYS A 13 21.82 0.89 11.71
C LYS A 13 20.34 0.55 11.77
N ILE A 14 19.93 -0.17 12.81
CA ILE A 14 18.53 -0.53 13.07
C ILE A 14 18.04 0.11 14.37
N ASN A 15 16.92 0.83 14.28
CA ASN A 15 16.24 1.35 15.45
C ASN A 15 15.29 0.29 16.01
N MET A 16 15.48 -0.04 17.29
CA MET A 16 14.79 -1.12 17.98
C MET A 16 14.13 -0.68 19.29
N THR A 17 14.01 0.63 19.54
CA THR A 17 13.39 1.17 20.77
C THR A 17 11.95 0.68 20.97
N LEU A 18 11.22 0.47 19.88
CA LEU A 18 9.86 -0.05 19.88
C LEU A 18 9.76 -1.54 19.49
N ALA A 19 10.89 -2.26 19.49
CA ALA A 19 10.95 -3.70 19.21
C ALA A 19 10.85 -4.50 20.52
N LYS A 20 9.91 -5.44 20.58
CA LYS A 20 9.61 -6.26 21.76
C LYS A 20 10.27 -7.63 21.72
N TYR A 21 10.53 -8.16 20.53
CA TYR A 21 10.89 -9.56 20.38
C TYR A 21 12.41 -9.77 20.26
N GLU A 22 12.92 -10.79 20.94
CA GLU A 22 14.36 -11.11 20.94
C GLU A 22 14.88 -11.62 19.59
N VAL A 23 14.03 -12.28 18.80
CA VAL A 23 14.44 -12.85 17.50
C VAL A 23 15.00 -11.78 16.55
N ILE A 24 14.38 -10.60 16.46
CA ILE A 24 14.89 -9.53 15.60
C ILE A 24 16.19 -8.92 16.15
N LYS A 25 16.37 -8.90 17.48
CA LYS A 25 17.61 -8.41 18.11
C LYS A 25 18.77 -9.36 17.84
N LYS A 26 18.52 -10.67 17.94
CA LYS A 26 19.46 -11.72 17.55
C LYS A 26 19.86 -11.56 16.09
N ILE A 27 18.89 -11.44 15.18
CA ILE A 27 19.15 -11.24 13.74
C ILE A 27 20.00 -10.00 13.48
N ALA A 28 19.68 -8.86 14.09
CA ALA A 28 20.47 -7.64 13.94
C ALA A 28 21.92 -7.84 14.42
N LYS A 29 22.11 -8.53 15.54
CA LYS A 29 23.43 -8.87 16.08
C LYS A 29 24.21 -9.80 15.14
N ASP A 30 23.59 -10.86 14.65
CA ASP A 30 24.21 -11.86 13.77
C ASP A 30 24.60 -11.26 12.41
N ARG A 31 23.81 -10.29 11.91
CA ARG A 31 24.13 -9.49 10.72
C ARG A 31 25.19 -8.41 10.95
N GLY A 32 25.68 -8.25 12.18
CA GLY A 32 26.65 -7.20 12.53
C GLY A 32 26.10 -5.77 12.43
N TRP A 33 24.77 -5.61 12.48
CA TRP A 33 24.11 -4.30 12.42
C TRP A 33 24.26 -3.55 13.74
N LYS A 34 24.36 -2.23 13.67
CA LYS A 34 24.38 -1.38 14.86
C LYS A 34 22.95 -1.15 15.34
N MET A 35 22.62 -1.68 16.51
CA MET A 35 21.35 -1.42 17.19
C MET A 35 21.39 -0.05 17.88
N ILE A 36 20.33 0.74 17.73
CA ILE A 36 20.14 2.02 18.43
C ILE A 36 19.21 1.78 19.63
N SER A 37 19.63 2.24 20.82
CA SER A 37 18.87 2.16 22.08
C SER A 37 18.32 3.52 22.51
N ASP A 38 17.42 3.53 23.51
CA ASP A 38 16.77 4.73 24.04
C ASP A 38 17.77 5.79 24.57
N GLU A 39 18.95 5.37 25.02
CA GLU A 39 20.00 6.27 25.54
C GLU A 39 20.69 7.09 24.44
N ASP A 40 20.78 6.54 23.22
CA ASP A 40 21.33 7.20 22.03
C ASP A 40 20.31 8.18 21.38
N ASP A 41 19.04 8.15 21.81
CA ASP A 41 17.92 8.89 21.18
C ASP A 41 17.77 10.33 21.71
N LYS A 42 18.57 10.74 22.71
CA LYS A 42 18.57 12.10 23.28
C LYS A 42 19.06 13.18 22.30
N ALA A 43 19.66 12.80 21.17
CA ALA A 43 20.07 13.72 20.10
C ALA A 43 19.07 13.81 18.92
N GLY A 44 17.92 13.14 19.03
CA GLY A 44 16.81 13.18 18.07
C GLY A 44 16.96 12.20 16.92
N ILE A 45 16.15 11.11 16.90
CA ILE A 45 15.76 10.29 15.73
C ILE A 45 16.93 10.07 14.74
N ALA A 46 18.09 9.73 15.30
CA ALA A 46 19.37 9.90 14.64
C ALA A 46 19.71 8.73 13.69
N SER A 47 19.49 8.94 12.39
CA SER A 47 20.22 8.29 11.28
C SER A 47 20.21 6.75 11.19
N CYS A 48 19.15 6.05 11.61
CA CYS A 48 19.02 4.62 11.27
C CYS A 48 18.68 4.42 9.80
N ASN A 49 18.96 3.23 9.27
CA ASN A 49 18.50 2.78 7.96
C ASN A 49 17.10 2.18 8.04
N VAL A 50 16.79 1.47 9.13
CA VAL A 50 15.51 0.79 9.33
C VAL A 50 14.97 0.99 10.74
N HIS A 51 13.67 1.23 10.85
CA HIS A 51 12.90 1.22 12.08
C HIS A 51 12.13 -0.09 12.18
N TRP A 52 12.40 -0.88 13.22
CA TRP A 52 11.63 -2.08 13.54
C TRP A 52 10.73 -1.84 14.73
N ILE A 53 9.42 -1.95 14.52
CA ILE A 53 8.40 -1.59 15.51
C ILE A 53 7.44 -2.77 15.69
N ASP A 54 7.27 -3.22 16.94
CA ASP A 54 6.36 -4.32 17.32
C ASP A 54 5.14 -3.83 18.11
N VAL A 55 4.96 -2.51 18.24
CA VAL A 55 3.89 -1.87 19.01
C VAL A 55 2.96 -1.04 18.11
N PRO A 56 1.70 -0.82 18.48
CA PRO A 56 0.76 -0.03 17.68
C PRO A 56 1.14 1.45 17.51
N ASP A 57 2.05 1.97 18.33
CA ASP A 57 2.46 3.37 18.34
C ASP A 57 3.60 3.67 17.34
N PHE A 58 3.34 3.44 16.04
CA PHE A 58 4.31 3.68 14.96
C PHE A 58 4.01 4.94 14.13
N LEU A 59 2.85 5.58 14.32
CA LEU A 59 2.45 6.74 13.52
C LEU A 59 3.37 7.94 13.74
N ASN A 60 3.93 8.10 14.94
CA ASN A 60 4.87 9.17 15.22
C ASN A 60 6.17 9.00 14.43
N THR A 61 6.63 7.77 14.21
CA THR A 61 7.82 7.46 13.43
C THR A 61 7.71 8.01 12.01
N PHE A 62 6.56 7.84 11.34
CA PHE A 62 6.35 8.31 9.97
C PHE A 62 6.60 9.81 9.78
N LYS A 63 6.26 10.63 10.80
CA LYS A 63 6.42 12.10 10.74
C LYS A 63 7.87 12.51 10.61
N HIS A 64 8.79 11.77 11.23
CA HIS A 64 10.20 12.12 11.32
C HIS A 64 11.09 11.34 10.36
N MET A 65 10.55 10.30 9.72
CA MET A 65 11.28 9.52 8.72
C MET A 65 11.81 10.37 7.56
N GLN A 66 12.97 9.95 7.06
CA GLN A 66 13.65 10.47 5.86
C GLN A 66 13.51 9.48 4.69
N PRO A 67 13.68 9.92 3.43
CA PRO A 67 13.42 9.06 2.25
C PRO A 67 14.32 7.82 2.14
N PHE A 68 15.53 7.85 2.70
CA PHE A 68 16.45 6.70 2.71
C PHE A 68 16.10 5.66 3.78
N GLN A 69 15.16 5.95 4.68
CA GLN A 69 14.82 5.08 5.80
C GLN A 69 13.67 4.14 5.45
N LYS A 70 13.68 2.97 6.08
CA LYS A 70 12.61 1.98 5.99
C LYS A 70 11.91 1.77 7.33
N VAL A 71 10.65 1.34 7.28
CA VAL A 71 9.87 0.96 8.46
C VAL A 71 9.00 -0.26 8.15
N ASN A 72 8.86 -1.16 9.12
CA ASN A 72 8.10 -2.40 9.00
C ASN A 72 6.56 -2.24 9.11
N HIS A 73 6.03 -1.06 8.75
CA HIS A 73 4.58 -0.78 8.72
C HIS A 73 4.19 0.10 7.53
N PHE A 74 3.00 -0.15 6.97
CA PHE A 74 2.34 0.83 6.09
C PHE A 74 1.31 1.66 6.88
N PRO A 75 1.18 2.96 6.58
CA PRO A 75 0.02 3.74 7.03
C PRO A 75 -1.27 3.12 6.47
N GLY A 76 -2.35 3.14 7.25
CA GLY A 76 -3.63 2.58 6.84
C GLY A 76 -3.80 1.08 7.03
N MET A 77 -2.84 0.39 7.64
CA MET A 77 -2.92 -1.07 7.84
C MET A 77 -4.11 -1.52 8.72
N SER A 78 -4.71 -0.58 9.48
CA SER A 78 -5.97 -0.83 10.18
C SER A 78 -7.10 -1.27 9.25
N ASN A 79 -7.11 -0.86 7.98
CA ASN A 79 -8.11 -1.26 6.99
C ASN A 79 -8.07 -2.77 6.67
N LEU A 80 -6.91 -3.39 6.88
CA LEU A 80 -6.69 -4.83 6.71
C LEU A 80 -6.84 -5.58 8.05
N ALA A 81 -6.34 -5.01 9.15
CA ALA A 81 -6.25 -5.71 10.43
C ALA A 81 -7.48 -5.58 11.35
N ARG A 82 -8.30 -4.56 11.18
CA ARG A 82 -9.55 -4.42 11.96
C ARG A 82 -10.62 -5.31 11.35
N LYS A 83 -11.25 -6.15 12.18
CA LYS A 83 -12.22 -7.17 11.74
C LYS A 83 -13.40 -6.55 10.98
N SER A 84 -13.96 -5.45 11.49
CA SER A 84 -15.05 -4.70 10.85
C SER A 84 -14.63 -4.09 9.51
N LYS A 85 -13.44 -3.48 9.44
CA LYS A 85 -12.92 -2.88 8.20
C LYS A 85 -12.61 -3.94 7.15
N LEU A 86 -12.00 -5.05 7.55
CA LEU A 86 -11.75 -6.20 6.68
C LEU A 86 -13.06 -6.75 6.11
N ALA A 87 -14.06 -7.00 6.97
CA ALA A 87 -15.37 -7.47 6.55
C ALA A 87 -16.03 -6.51 5.55
N ARG A 88 -15.97 -5.19 5.80
CA ARG A 88 -16.52 -4.17 4.90
C ARG A 88 -15.81 -4.15 3.55
N ASN A 89 -14.48 -4.26 3.55
CA ASN A 89 -13.68 -4.31 2.33
C ASN A 89 -14.01 -5.57 1.52
N PHE A 90 -14.19 -6.71 2.18
CA PHE A 90 -14.59 -7.95 1.50
C PHE A 90 -16.02 -7.88 0.97
N GLN A 91 -16.98 -7.39 1.75
CA GLN A 91 -18.35 -7.17 1.26
C GLN A 91 -18.38 -6.27 0.01
N ARG A 92 -17.51 -5.25 -0.06
CA ARG A 92 -17.33 -4.42 -1.26
C ARG A 92 -16.78 -5.26 -2.42
N MET A 93 -15.73 -6.04 -2.18
CA MET A 93 -15.11 -6.86 -3.22
C MET A 93 -16.01 -7.98 -3.71
N THR A 94 -16.77 -8.64 -2.84
CA THR A 94 -17.78 -9.65 -3.21
C THR A 94 -18.87 -9.08 -4.11
N LYS A 95 -19.24 -7.79 -3.98
CA LYS A 95 -20.19 -7.14 -4.89
C LYS A 95 -19.60 -6.90 -6.30
N LEU A 96 -18.28 -6.65 -6.38
CA LEU A 96 -17.59 -6.40 -7.65
C LEU A 96 -17.16 -7.72 -8.33
N PHE A 97 -16.75 -8.70 -7.55
CA PHE A 97 -16.21 -9.99 -7.98
C PHE A 97 -16.78 -11.13 -7.13
N PRO A 98 -18.07 -11.50 -7.32
CA PRO A 98 -18.74 -12.49 -6.48
C PRO A 98 -18.07 -13.88 -6.47
N SER A 99 -17.57 -14.33 -7.62
CA SER A 99 -16.90 -15.63 -7.77
C SER A 99 -15.51 -15.69 -7.13
N GLU A 100 -14.90 -14.52 -6.91
CA GLU A 100 -13.49 -14.44 -6.52
C GLU A 100 -13.28 -14.28 -5.01
N TYR A 101 -14.31 -13.79 -4.30
CA TYR A 101 -14.30 -13.49 -2.87
C TYR A 101 -15.18 -14.44 -2.04
N ASP A 102 -15.23 -15.72 -2.41
CA ASP A 102 -15.90 -16.81 -1.67
C ASP A 102 -14.95 -17.55 -0.70
N PHE A 103 -14.03 -16.82 -0.07
CA PHE A 103 -13.05 -17.39 0.87
C PHE A 103 -13.15 -16.81 2.29
N CYS A 104 -14.16 -15.98 2.56
CA CYS A 104 -14.44 -15.46 3.89
C CYS A 104 -15.83 -15.93 4.31
N PRO A 105 -16.01 -16.49 5.52
CA PRO A 105 -17.34 -16.84 6.00
C PRO A 105 -18.25 -15.61 6.04
N LYS A 106 -19.55 -15.80 5.77
CA LYS A 106 -20.51 -14.69 5.79
C LYS A 106 -20.43 -13.94 7.12
N THR A 107 -20.27 -12.62 7.02
CA THR A 107 -19.90 -11.75 8.14
C THR A 107 -20.79 -10.50 8.16
N TRP A 108 -21.25 -10.13 9.35
CA TRP A 108 -22.08 -8.97 9.66
C TRP A 108 -21.37 -8.08 10.68
N ILE A 109 -21.40 -6.78 10.47
CA ILE A 109 -20.81 -5.77 11.34
C ILE A 109 -21.92 -5.18 12.21
N LEU A 110 -21.94 -5.51 13.49
CA LEU A 110 -22.95 -5.04 14.43
C LEU A 110 -22.55 -3.70 15.06
N PRO A 111 -23.51 -2.81 15.36
CA PRO A 111 -24.96 -2.97 15.16
C PRO A 111 -25.47 -2.62 13.76
N PHE A 112 -24.60 -2.20 12.84
CA PHE A 112 -24.98 -1.70 11.50
C PHE A 112 -25.75 -2.71 10.65
N ASP A 113 -25.34 -3.98 10.72
CA ASP A 113 -25.94 -5.08 9.95
C ASP A 113 -26.93 -5.91 10.80
N TYR A 114 -27.39 -5.38 11.95
CA TYR A 114 -28.23 -6.14 12.90
C TYR A 114 -29.52 -6.67 12.25
N THR A 115 -30.16 -5.88 11.39
CA THR A 115 -31.39 -6.28 10.71
C THR A 115 -31.18 -7.46 9.76
N GLU A 116 -30.06 -7.52 9.04
CA GLU A 116 -29.74 -8.67 8.18
C GLU A 116 -29.32 -9.89 9.01
N PHE A 117 -28.61 -9.64 10.11
CA PHE A 117 -28.18 -10.68 11.03
C PHE A 117 -29.36 -11.33 11.76
N SER A 118 -30.35 -10.57 12.21
CA SER A 118 -31.53 -11.09 12.90
C SER A 118 -32.38 -12.00 12.01
N GLN A 119 -32.36 -11.79 10.69
CA GLN A 119 -33.00 -12.66 9.70
C GLN A 119 -32.36 -14.06 9.62
N GLN A 120 -31.21 -14.29 10.25
CA GLN A 120 -30.58 -15.61 10.34
C GLN A 120 -31.12 -16.47 11.49
N PHE A 121 -32.05 -15.94 12.27
CA PHE A 121 -32.70 -16.59 13.40
C PHE A 121 -34.18 -16.82 13.10
N ASN A 122 -34.73 -17.87 13.68
CA ASN A 122 -36.16 -18.17 13.68
C ASN A 122 -36.93 -17.11 14.49
N ALA A 123 -38.27 -17.17 14.43
CA ALA A 123 -39.14 -16.25 15.17
C ALA A 123 -38.94 -16.30 16.70
N ASP A 124 -38.49 -17.44 17.23
CA ASP A 124 -38.16 -17.64 18.64
C ASP A 124 -36.76 -17.11 19.03
N GLY A 125 -36.02 -16.54 18.08
CA GLY A 125 -34.67 -16.02 18.28
C GLY A 125 -33.57 -17.07 18.30
N THR A 126 -33.86 -18.33 17.93
CA THR A 126 -32.87 -19.41 17.82
C THR A 126 -32.40 -19.61 16.38
N SER A 127 -31.22 -20.21 16.18
CA SER A 127 -30.73 -20.60 14.86
C SER A 127 -30.19 -22.02 14.88
N SER A 128 -30.41 -22.76 13.79
CA SER A 128 -29.74 -24.06 13.57
C SER A 128 -28.24 -23.90 13.36
N ARG A 129 -27.82 -22.73 12.85
CA ARG A 129 -26.43 -22.38 12.55
C ARG A 129 -25.79 -21.70 13.74
N ALA A 130 -24.53 -22.05 14.00
CA ALA A 130 -23.73 -21.35 15.01
C ALA A 130 -23.06 -20.11 14.39
N PHE A 131 -22.94 -19.07 15.21
CA PHE A 131 -22.23 -17.84 14.88
C PHE A 131 -21.12 -17.61 15.89
N ILE A 132 -19.99 -17.11 15.41
CA ILE A 132 -18.89 -16.64 16.26
C ILE A 132 -18.95 -15.11 16.34
N ILE A 133 -19.06 -14.60 17.56
CA ILE A 133 -19.09 -13.17 17.84
C ILE A 133 -17.68 -12.74 18.26
N LYS A 134 -17.15 -11.72 17.61
CA LYS A 134 -15.78 -11.22 17.82
C LYS A 134 -15.83 -9.71 18.09
N PRO A 135 -15.27 -9.19 19.19
CA PRO A 135 -15.14 -7.75 19.40
C PRO A 135 -14.19 -7.13 18.37
N ASP A 136 -14.51 -5.94 17.84
CA ASP A 136 -13.72 -5.33 16.76
C ASP A 136 -12.31 -4.88 17.20
N HIS A 137 -12.16 -4.51 18.47
CA HIS A 137 -10.91 -3.98 19.05
C HIS A 137 -10.14 -4.98 19.92
N SER A 138 -10.60 -6.24 19.99
CA SER A 138 -9.96 -7.27 20.81
C SER A 138 -9.04 -8.18 20.00
N CYS A 139 -8.05 -8.75 20.69
CA CYS A 139 -7.09 -9.72 20.17
C CYS A 139 -6.95 -10.91 21.14
N GLN A 140 -6.26 -11.96 20.70
CA GLN A 140 -5.96 -13.15 21.51
C GLN A 140 -7.21 -13.94 21.97
N GLY A 141 -8.32 -13.80 21.25
CA GLY A 141 -9.58 -14.49 21.54
C GLY A 141 -10.35 -13.96 22.76
N ARG A 142 -9.97 -12.82 23.33
CA ARG A 142 -10.71 -12.20 24.44
C ARG A 142 -12.07 -11.67 23.96
N GLY A 143 -13.13 -12.04 24.67
CA GLY A 143 -14.50 -11.65 24.33
C GLY A 143 -15.09 -12.40 23.12
N VAL A 144 -14.40 -13.42 22.60
CA VAL A 144 -14.93 -14.27 21.53
C VAL A 144 -15.80 -15.36 22.12
N PHE A 145 -17.01 -15.52 21.60
CA PHE A 145 -17.94 -16.56 22.00
C PHE A 145 -18.75 -17.09 20.81
N LEU A 146 -19.29 -18.29 20.98
CA LEU A 146 -20.23 -18.89 20.04
C LEU A 146 -21.65 -18.70 20.54
N THR A 147 -22.60 -18.48 19.62
CA THR A 147 -24.01 -18.44 19.96
C THR A 147 -24.88 -19.02 18.84
N LYS A 148 -26.03 -19.55 19.25
CA LYS A 148 -27.19 -19.90 18.41
C LYS A 148 -28.43 -19.10 18.81
N GLN A 149 -28.30 -18.13 19.72
CA GLN A 149 -29.40 -17.35 20.27
C GLN A 149 -29.15 -15.86 20.04
N LEU A 150 -30.12 -15.18 19.43
CA LEU A 150 -30.00 -13.75 19.13
C LEU A 150 -29.89 -12.89 20.40
N LYS A 151 -30.44 -13.36 21.52
CA LYS A 151 -30.42 -12.66 22.82
C LYS A 151 -29.02 -12.50 23.42
N ASP A 152 -28.08 -13.36 23.03
CA ASP A 152 -26.70 -13.32 23.56
C ASP A 152 -25.87 -12.18 22.93
N VAL A 153 -26.40 -11.54 21.88
CA VAL A 153 -25.71 -10.54 21.09
C VAL A 153 -26.08 -9.14 21.56
N ASN A 154 -25.13 -8.43 22.16
CA ASN A 154 -25.32 -7.04 22.57
C ASN A 154 -25.51 -6.14 21.33
N LYS A 155 -26.47 -5.22 21.42
CA LYS A 155 -26.89 -4.29 20.37
C LYS A 155 -26.11 -2.96 20.37
N THR A 156 -25.33 -2.66 21.42
CA THR A 156 -24.66 -1.35 21.55
C THR A 156 -23.21 -1.38 21.09
N ASP A 157 -22.50 -2.47 21.35
CA ASP A 157 -21.06 -2.54 21.09
C ASP A 157 -20.77 -2.95 19.64
N ILE A 158 -19.60 -2.56 19.16
CA ILE A 158 -19.15 -2.90 17.81
C ILE A 158 -18.55 -4.31 17.80
N PHE A 159 -19.31 -5.25 17.24
CA PHE A 159 -18.88 -6.61 17.01
C PHE A 159 -18.85 -6.97 15.53
N VAL A 160 -18.12 -8.04 15.24
CA VAL A 160 -18.23 -8.78 14.01
C VAL A 160 -18.88 -10.12 14.34
N ALA A 161 -20.09 -10.33 13.84
CA ALA A 161 -20.78 -11.61 13.87
C ALA A 161 -20.43 -12.36 12.58
N GLN A 162 -19.87 -13.55 12.70
CA GLN A 162 -19.43 -14.33 11.56
C GLN A 162 -20.01 -15.73 11.64
N ARG A 163 -20.42 -16.29 10.49
CA ARG A 163 -20.89 -17.67 10.41
C ARG A 163 -19.78 -18.63 10.84
N TYR A 164 -20.08 -19.52 11.78
CA TYR A 164 -19.13 -20.53 12.21
C TYR A 164 -19.01 -21.63 11.14
N LEU A 165 -17.78 -22.11 10.90
CA LEU A 165 -17.50 -23.23 10.00
C LEU A 165 -17.57 -24.54 10.81
N PRO A 166 -18.63 -25.38 10.62
CA PRO A 166 -18.88 -26.53 11.48
C PRO A 166 -18.03 -27.77 11.14
N SER A 167 -17.47 -27.83 9.93
CA SER A 167 -16.71 -28.98 9.43
C SER A 167 -15.26 -28.59 9.09
N PRO A 168 -14.42 -28.20 10.07
CA PRO A 168 -13.01 -27.97 9.82
C PRO A 168 -12.30 -29.30 9.52
N LEU A 169 -11.21 -29.25 8.75
CA LEU A 169 -10.25 -30.34 8.71
C LEU A 169 -9.68 -30.55 10.12
N LEU A 170 -9.46 -31.80 10.51
CA LEU A 170 -9.00 -32.19 11.84
C LEU A 170 -7.66 -32.92 11.75
N ILE A 171 -6.78 -32.66 12.72
CA ILE A 171 -5.54 -33.42 12.93
C ILE A 171 -5.67 -34.14 14.27
N GLY A 172 -5.72 -35.48 14.24
CA GLY A 172 -5.88 -36.30 15.44
C GLY A 172 -7.13 -35.92 16.26
N GLY A 173 -8.25 -35.68 15.56
CA GLY A 173 -9.53 -35.27 16.16
C GLY A 173 -9.62 -33.80 16.59
N LYS A 174 -8.55 -33.01 16.47
CA LYS A 174 -8.50 -31.62 16.97
C LYS A 174 -8.58 -30.61 15.84
N LYS A 175 -9.31 -29.53 16.09
CA LYS A 175 -9.38 -28.36 15.21
C LYS A 175 -8.04 -27.63 15.23
N PHE A 176 -7.66 -27.04 14.10
CA PHE A 176 -6.46 -26.21 14.00
C PHE A 176 -6.71 -25.01 13.09
N ASP A 177 -5.80 -24.04 13.10
CA ASP A 177 -5.72 -23.02 12.07
C ASP A 177 -4.26 -22.86 11.59
N LEU A 178 -4.10 -22.30 10.40
CA LEU A 178 -2.81 -22.03 9.77
C LEU A 178 -2.48 -20.54 9.93
N ARG A 179 -1.35 -20.26 10.56
CA ARG A 179 -0.70 -18.95 10.52
C ARG A 179 0.24 -18.93 9.32
N ILE A 180 -0.18 -18.22 8.28
CA ILE A 180 0.60 -17.98 7.07
C ILE A 180 1.27 -16.61 7.17
N TYR A 181 2.53 -16.50 6.73
CA TYR A 181 3.25 -15.24 6.72
C TYR A 181 3.36 -14.67 5.31
N VAL A 182 2.98 -13.40 5.16
CA VAL A 182 2.99 -12.69 3.87
C VAL A 182 3.78 -11.41 4.02
N LEU A 183 4.77 -11.19 3.16
CA LEU A 183 5.54 -9.95 3.10
C LEU A 183 4.96 -9.05 2.01
N VAL A 184 4.55 -7.83 2.38
CA VAL A 184 4.31 -6.74 1.43
C VAL A 184 5.54 -5.85 1.45
N SER A 185 6.39 -5.94 0.42
CA SER A 185 7.63 -5.15 0.36
C SER A 185 7.43 -3.76 -0.24
N SER A 186 6.30 -3.55 -0.94
CA SER A 186 5.90 -2.27 -1.51
C SER A 186 4.39 -2.27 -1.78
N ILE A 187 3.74 -1.12 -1.58
CA ILE A 187 2.31 -0.93 -1.91
C ILE A 187 2.10 -0.23 -3.25
N SER A 188 3.10 0.48 -3.76
CA SER A 188 3.03 1.20 -5.04
C SER A 188 4.44 1.36 -5.65
N PRO A 189 4.83 0.55 -6.65
CA PRO A 189 4.08 -0.59 -7.21
C PRO A 189 3.89 -1.72 -6.19
N LEU A 190 2.79 -2.47 -6.27
CA LEU A 190 2.50 -3.55 -5.33
C LEU A 190 3.52 -4.70 -5.49
N ARG A 191 4.14 -5.12 -4.38
CA ARG A 191 4.99 -6.32 -4.31
C ARG A 191 4.62 -7.17 -3.10
N VAL A 192 4.25 -8.42 -3.34
CA VAL A 192 3.77 -9.36 -2.32
C VAL A 192 4.50 -10.69 -2.43
N TYR A 193 4.94 -11.23 -1.30
CA TYR A 193 5.62 -12.52 -1.19
C TYR A 193 4.93 -13.39 -0.14
N LEU A 194 4.83 -14.68 -0.42
CA LEU A 194 4.34 -15.71 0.48
C LEU A 194 5.53 -16.47 1.06
N PHE A 195 5.59 -16.58 2.39
CA PHE A 195 6.58 -17.45 3.03
C PHE A 195 6.10 -18.90 2.93
N GLN A 196 6.94 -19.80 2.42
CA GLN A 196 6.70 -21.23 2.20
C GLN A 196 6.80 -22.06 3.49
N ASP A 197 6.48 -21.45 4.61
CA ASP A 197 6.33 -22.09 5.91
C ASP A 197 5.43 -21.23 6.80
N GLY A 198 5.12 -21.72 8.00
CA GLY A 198 4.17 -21.09 8.89
C GLY A 198 3.92 -21.94 10.12
N LEU A 199 2.89 -21.60 10.89
CA LEU A 199 2.54 -22.35 12.10
C LEU A 199 1.15 -22.95 11.98
N VAL A 200 1.06 -24.26 12.16
CA VAL A 200 -0.20 -24.93 12.45
C VAL A 200 -0.46 -24.81 13.95
N ARG A 201 -1.59 -24.24 14.33
CA ARG A 201 -1.97 -23.99 15.72
C ARG A 201 -3.17 -24.84 16.10
N MET A 202 -2.95 -25.85 16.92
CA MET A 202 -3.98 -26.80 17.30
C MET A 202 -4.74 -26.35 18.55
N CYS A 203 -6.04 -26.65 18.56
CA CYS A 203 -6.83 -26.77 19.77
C CYS A 203 -6.31 -27.91 20.66
N THR A 204 -6.65 -27.88 21.95
CA THR A 204 -6.18 -28.88 22.93
C THR A 204 -7.29 -29.83 23.41
N ALA A 205 -8.51 -29.64 22.91
CA ALA A 205 -9.63 -30.58 23.07
C ALA A 205 -10.07 -31.12 21.72
N ASP A 206 -10.60 -32.35 21.72
CA ASP A 206 -11.13 -32.98 20.51
C ASP A 206 -12.37 -32.23 20.02
N TYR A 207 -12.50 -32.11 18.71
CA TYR A 207 -13.50 -31.29 18.08
C TYR A 207 -14.84 -32.01 17.97
N THR A 208 -15.91 -31.31 18.31
CA THR A 208 -17.29 -31.69 18.00
C THR A 208 -18.01 -30.47 17.46
N ALA A 209 -18.91 -30.65 16.50
CA ALA A 209 -19.67 -29.52 15.95
C ALA A 209 -20.45 -28.78 17.06
N PRO A 210 -20.63 -27.44 16.96
CA PRO A 210 -21.27 -26.66 18.00
C PRO A 210 -22.70 -27.11 18.33
N ASN A 211 -22.93 -27.41 19.60
CA ASN A 211 -24.20 -27.80 20.21
C ASN A 211 -24.37 -27.10 21.58
N ALA A 212 -25.53 -27.29 22.22
CA ALA A 212 -25.86 -26.63 23.48
C ALA A 212 -24.84 -26.91 24.61
N ALA A 213 -24.17 -28.05 24.60
CA ALA A 213 -23.26 -28.48 25.65
C ALA A 213 -21.80 -28.04 25.45
N ASN A 214 -21.37 -27.75 24.21
CA ASN A 214 -19.95 -27.49 23.90
C ASN A 214 -19.62 -26.06 23.45
N MET A 215 -20.60 -25.19 23.18
CA MET A 215 -20.35 -23.83 22.66
C MET A 215 -19.45 -22.96 23.57
N GLU A 216 -19.42 -23.23 24.88
CA GLU A 216 -18.57 -22.54 25.85
C GLU A 216 -17.15 -23.12 25.94
N GLN A 217 -16.89 -24.29 25.34
CA GLN A 217 -15.60 -24.97 25.38
C GLN A 217 -14.57 -24.29 24.46
N LYS A 218 -13.89 -23.27 24.99
CA LYS A 218 -12.93 -22.45 24.25
C LYS A 218 -11.76 -23.26 23.67
N PHE A 219 -11.26 -24.26 24.40
CA PHE A 219 -10.15 -25.13 23.96
C PHE A 219 -10.50 -26.05 22.79
N MET A 220 -11.80 -26.21 22.47
CA MET A 220 -12.28 -26.99 21.33
C MET A 220 -12.45 -26.10 20.09
N HIS A 221 -13.02 -24.91 20.29
CA HIS A 221 -13.49 -24.09 19.17
C HIS A 221 -12.55 -22.95 18.76
N LEU A 222 -11.68 -22.49 19.66
CA LEU A 222 -10.77 -21.35 19.45
C LEU A 222 -9.32 -21.84 19.37
N THR A 223 -8.68 -21.63 18.22
CA THR A 223 -7.33 -22.13 17.92
C THR A 223 -6.22 -21.17 18.41
N ASN A 224 -6.58 -20.00 18.95
CA ASN A 224 -5.60 -19.00 19.39
C ASN A 224 -4.61 -19.58 20.42
N TYR A 225 -3.31 -19.47 20.11
CA TYR A 225 -2.23 -19.92 21.01
C TYR A 225 -2.35 -19.37 22.43
N ALA A 226 -2.73 -18.10 22.60
CA ALA A 226 -2.88 -17.46 23.91
C ALA A 226 -3.94 -18.12 24.82
N ILE A 227 -4.93 -18.79 24.22
CA ILE A 227 -5.95 -19.58 24.91
C ILE A 227 -5.38 -20.97 25.19
N ASN A 228 -5.03 -21.70 24.12
CA ASN A 228 -4.64 -23.11 24.23
C ASN A 228 -3.38 -23.34 25.07
N LYS A 229 -2.43 -22.40 25.11
CA LYS A 229 -1.23 -22.52 25.98
C LYS A 229 -1.52 -22.60 27.47
N ARG A 230 -2.75 -22.26 27.89
CA ARG A 230 -3.22 -22.34 29.28
C ARG A 230 -3.91 -23.67 29.58
N SER A 231 -4.12 -24.52 28.58
CA SER A 231 -4.68 -25.85 28.76
C SER A 231 -3.63 -26.81 29.29
N ASN A 232 -4.02 -27.71 30.20
CA ASN A 232 -3.14 -28.78 30.69
C ASN A 232 -2.74 -29.77 29.59
N ASN A 233 -3.51 -29.84 28.50
CA ASN A 233 -3.26 -30.71 27.35
C ASN A 233 -2.37 -30.02 26.29
N PHE A 234 -1.81 -28.85 26.57
CA PHE A 234 -0.96 -28.15 25.62
C PHE A 234 0.44 -28.75 25.60
N GLU A 235 0.82 -29.31 24.45
CA GLU A 235 2.12 -29.92 24.25
C GLU A 235 3.04 -28.96 23.51
N LYS A 236 4.13 -28.54 24.18
CA LYS A 236 5.17 -27.74 23.54
C LYS A 236 6.09 -28.62 22.71
N ASN A 237 6.42 -28.14 21.51
CA ASN A 237 7.53 -28.68 20.75
C ASN A 237 8.84 -28.54 21.54
N LYS A 238 9.63 -29.62 21.63
CA LYS A 238 10.88 -29.68 22.41
C LYS A 238 12.15 -29.70 21.54
N HIS A 239 12.02 -30.03 20.25
CA HIS A 239 13.16 -30.22 19.36
C HIS A 239 12.90 -29.58 18.00
N GLU A 240 13.86 -28.77 17.55
CA GLU A 240 13.80 -28.06 16.27
C GLU A 240 13.68 -29.00 15.07
N ALA A 241 14.41 -30.12 15.11
CA ALA A 241 14.45 -31.12 14.04
C ALA A 241 13.15 -31.90 13.87
N VAL A 242 12.19 -31.78 14.80
CA VAL A 242 10.92 -32.49 14.74
C VAL A 242 9.78 -31.48 14.72
N ASP A 243 9.38 -31.09 13.52
CA ASP A 243 8.45 -29.99 13.27
C ASP A 243 6.96 -30.41 13.26
N GLY A 244 6.68 -31.71 13.32
CA GLY A 244 5.34 -32.30 13.39
C GLY A 244 4.81 -32.66 14.79
N GLN A 245 5.48 -32.27 15.87
CA GLN A 245 5.13 -32.64 17.24
C GLN A 245 4.53 -31.51 18.07
N GLY A 246 3.65 -31.88 19.00
CA GLY A 246 2.98 -30.97 19.93
C GLY A 246 1.77 -30.25 19.34
N SER A 247 1.26 -29.28 20.09
CA SER A 247 0.09 -28.46 19.74
C SER A 247 0.42 -27.29 18.79
N LYS A 248 1.69 -27.14 18.41
CA LYS A 248 2.16 -26.28 17.32
C LYS A 248 3.06 -27.08 16.40
N ARG A 249 2.83 -26.98 15.10
CA ARG A 249 3.60 -27.71 14.07
C ARG A 249 3.98 -26.77 12.93
N SER A 250 4.98 -27.12 12.12
CA SER A 250 5.31 -26.34 10.92
C SER A 250 4.24 -26.51 9.84
N LEU A 251 4.14 -25.52 8.97
CA LEU A 251 3.28 -25.62 7.79
C LEU A 251 3.86 -26.60 6.76
N ARG A 252 5.19 -26.68 6.67
CA ARG A 252 5.88 -27.68 5.84
C ARG A 252 5.49 -29.11 6.20
N TRP A 253 5.55 -29.46 7.49
CA TRP A 253 5.07 -30.73 7.99
C TRP A 253 3.60 -30.97 7.63
N PHE A 254 2.76 -29.95 7.75
CA PHE A 254 1.33 -30.06 7.43
C PHE A 254 1.09 -30.39 5.96
N LEU A 255 1.84 -29.76 5.04
CA LEU A 255 1.74 -30.05 3.60
C LEU A 255 2.24 -31.47 3.30
N SER A 256 3.34 -31.92 3.93
CA SER A 256 3.80 -33.31 3.80
C SER A 256 2.77 -34.31 4.33
N TRP A 257 2.20 -34.07 5.51
CA TRP A 257 1.14 -34.90 6.09
C TRP A 257 -0.12 -34.94 5.21
N LEU A 258 -0.47 -33.82 4.57
CA LEU A 258 -1.55 -33.81 3.58
C LEU A 258 -1.21 -34.66 2.36
N GLY A 259 0.02 -34.58 1.84
CA GLY A 259 0.47 -35.40 0.71
C GLY A 259 0.49 -36.90 0.99
N GLU A 260 0.67 -37.30 2.25
CA GLU A 260 0.55 -38.70 2.70
C GLU A 260 -0.90 -39.19 2.81
N THR A 261 -1.86 -38.27 3.01
CA THR A 261 -3.25 -38.61 3.35
C THR A 261 -4.25 -38.27 2.23
N HIS A 262 -3.88 -37.41 1.29
CA HIS A 262 -4.73 -36.89 0.22
C HIS A 262 -3.99 -36.92 -1.12
N ASP A 263 -4.77 -36.79 -2.20
CA ASP A 263 -4.23 -36.69 -3.55
C ASP A 263 -3.37 -35.44 -3.74
N SER A 264 -2.21 -35.61 -4.39
CA SER A 264 -1.23 -34.54 -4.63
C SER A 264 -1.83 -33.29 -5.28
N ALA A 265 -2.69 -33.46 -6.29
CA ALA A 265 -3.31 -32.33 -6.99
C ALA A 265 -4.24 -31.51 -6.08
N LYS A 266 -4.88 -32.14 -5.09
CA LYS A 266 -5.69 -31.42 -4.09
C LYS A 266 -4.83 -30.62 -3.12
N VAL A 267 -3.67 -31.14 -2.73
CA VAL A 267 -2.72 -30.45 -1.85
C VAL A 267 -2.13 -29.23 -2.56
N ASP A 268 -1.75 -29.37 -3.82
CA ASP A 268 -1.28 -28.26 -4.66
C ASP A 268 -2.37 -27.20 -4.84
N ALA A 269 -3.62 -27.62 -5.12
CA ALA A 269 -4.76 -26.71 -5.22
C ALA A 269 -5.04 -25.96 -3.91
N LEU A 270 -4.89 -26.61 -2.75
CA LEU A 270 -5.00 -25.95 -1.44
C LEU A 270 -3.90 -24.90 -1.27
N TRP A 271 -2.64 -25.22 -1.59
CA TRP A 271 -1.52 -24.27 -1.47
C TRP A 271 -1.68 -23.06 -2.39
N GLU A 272 -2.05 -23.30 -3.65
CA GLU A 272 -2.41 -22.23 -4.58
C GLU A 272 -3.57 -21.38 -4.05
N GLY A 273 -4.61 -22.02 -3.51
CA GLY A 273 -5.77 -21.37 -2.90
C GLY A 273 -5.36 -20.49 -1.72
N ILE A 274 -4.44 -20.94 -0.85
CA ILE A 274 -3.90 -20.14 0.25
C ILE A 274 -3.19 -18.89 -0.29
N GLY A 275 -2.35 -19.03 -1.31
CA GLY A 275 -1.69 -17.90 -1.97
C GLY A 275 -2.69 -16.90 -2.58
N ASP A 276 -3.71 -17.40 -3.27
CA ASP A 276 -4.77 -16.62 -3.89
C ASP A 276 -5.56 -15.78 -2.87
N ILE A 277 -6.05 -16.40 -1.79
CA ILE A 277 -6.81 -15.67 -0.76
C ILE A 277 -5.92 -14.63 -0.06
N CYS A 278 -4.62 -14.91 0.10
CA CYS A 278 -3.67 -13.97 0.69
C CYS A 278 -3.50 -12.74 -0.19
N LEU A 279 -3.28 -12.92 -1.49
CA LEU A 279 -3.13 -11.82 -2.43
C LEU A 279 -4.44 -11.03 -2.57
N LYS A 280 -5.59 -11.69 -2.77
CA LYS A 280 -6.90 -11.05 -2.87
C LYS A 280 -7.26 -10.23 -1.63
N SER A 281 -6.82 -10.66 -0.45
CA SER A 281 -6.98 -9.89 0.79
C SER A 281 -6.22 -8.56 0.75
N ILE A 282 -5.01 -8.55 0.19
CA ILE A 282 -4.21 -7.33 0.03
C ILE A 282 -4.78 -6.46 -1.09
N LEU A 283 -5.19 -7.04 -2.22
CA LEU A 283 -5.81 -6.30 -3.32
C LEU A 283 -7.06 -5.54 -2.88
N ALA A 284 -7.88 -6.13 -1.99
CA ALA A 284 -9.09 -5.51 -1.46
C ALA A 284 -8.85 -4.17 -0.74
N VAL A 285 -7.64 -3.95 -0.21
CA VAL A 285 -7.25 -2.77 0.56
C VAL A 285 -6.14 -1.94 -0.10
N GLN A 286 -5.47 -2.48 -1.12
CA GLN A 286 -4.27 -1.90 -1.73
C GLN A 286 -4.45 -0.42 -2.07
N PRO A 287 -5.51 0.02 -2.77
CA PRO A 287 -5.54 1.42 -3.19
C PRO A 287 -5.85 2.38 -2.04
N THR A 288 -6.50 1.91 -0.97
CA THR A 288 -6.65 2.70 0.28
C THR A 288 -5.29 2.87 0.97
N ILE A 289 -4.54 1.78 1.13
CA ILE A 289 -3.21 1.82 1.74
C ILE A 289 -2.24 2.63 0.88
N ALA A 290 -2.28 2.51 -0.44
CA ALA A 290 -1.44 3.27 -1.36
C ALA A 290 -1.74 4.78 -1.30
N HIS A 291 -3.01 5.17 -1.18
CA HIS A 291 -3.39 6.56 -0.97
C HIS A 291 -2.86 7.09 0.37
N GLU A 292 -3.06 6.36 1.47
CA GLU A 292 -2.53 6.74 2.78
C GLU A 292 -0.99 6.81 2.80
N TYR A 293 -0.32 5.89 2.09
CA TYR A 293 1.13 5.86 1.91
C TYR A 293 1.63 7.11 1.19
N HIS A 294 1.04 7.44 0.03
CA HIS A 294 1.42 8.64 -0.73
C HIS A 294 1.15 9.93 0.05
N SER A 295 0.05 10.00 0.80
CA SER A 295 -0.26 11.15 1.65
C SER A 295 0.72 11.30 2.81
N THR A 296 1.08 10.19 3.46
CA THR A 296 2.03 10.19 4.60
C THR A 296 3.44 10.57 4.16
N PHE A 297 3.88 10.07 3.00
CA PHE A 297 5.23 10.29 2.47
C PHE A 297 5.26 11.31 1.33
N ALA A 298 4.27 12.21 1.24
CA ALA A 298 4.19 13.24 0.20
C ALA A 298 5.41 14.17 0.15
N LYS A 299 6.09 14.35 1.30
CA LYS A 299 7.33 15.12 1.42
C LYS A 299 8.55 14.42 0.78
N PHE A 300 8.46 13.13 0.46
CA PHE A 300 9.55 12.41 -0.16
C PHE A 300 9.54 12.73 -1.67
N PRO A 301 10.64 13.27 -2.21
CA PRO A 301 10.67 13.67 -3.61
C PRO A 301 10.49 12.43 -4.49
N LYS A 302 9.44 12.44 -5.31
CA LYS A 302 9.30 11.49 -6.42
C LYS A 302 10.35 11.88 -7.46
N ARG A 303 11.39 11.07 -7.64
CA ARG A 303 12.36 11.34 -8.70
C ARG A 303 11.69 11.06 -10.04
N VAL A 304 11.92 11.92 -11.02
CA VAL A 304 11.33 11.81 -12.36
C VAL A 304 11.95 10.64 -13.13
N ASP A 305 13.19 10.28 -12.81
CA ASP A 305 13.99 9.22 -13.47
C ASP A 305 14.23 7.99 -12.60
N ASP A 306 13.46 7.85 -11.50
CA ASP A 306 13.62 6.70 -10.63
C ASP A 306 13.20 5.43 -11.38
N PRO A 307 14.05 4.39 -11.45
CA PRO A 307 13.65 3.12 -12.05
C PRO A 307 12.40 2.59 -11.33
N PRO A 308 11.54 1.81 -12.01
CA PRO A 308 10.28 1.29 -11.45
C PRO A 308 10.43 0.46 -10.16
N ASN A 309 11.67 0.17 -9.73
CA ASN A 309 12.05 -0.56 -8.52
C ASN A 309 12.47 0.36 -7.35
N VAL A 310 11.97 1.60 -7.25
CA VAL A 310 12.22 2.45 -6.05
C VAL A 310 11.84 1.68 -4.79
N ALA A 311 12.84 1.47 -3.94
CA ALA A 311 12.68 0.70 -2.74
C ALA A 311 11.72 1.43 -1.79
N SER A 312 10.56 0.83 -1.52
CA SER A 312 9.54 1.43 -0.65
C SER A 312 10.11 1.79 0.73
N SER A 313 9.66 2.92 1.27
CA SER A 313 9.97 3.33 2.65
C SER A 313 9.23 2.46 3.68
N SER A 314 8.19 1.75 3.26
CA SER A 314 7.42 0.86 4.11
C SER A 314 7.48 -0.57 3.59
N PHE A 315 7.51 -1.51 4.50
CA PHE A 315 7.23 -2.93 4.24
C PHE A 315 6.40 -3.47 5.40
N ALA A 316 5.79 -4.63 5.26
CA ALA A 316 5.06 -5.25 6.37
C ALA A 316 5.06 -6.77 6.27
N VAL A 317 5.36 -7.43 7.37
CA VAL A 317 5.15 -8.88 7.54
C VAL A 317 3.79 -9.08 8.19
N LEU A 318 2.85 -9.63 7.42
CA LEU A 318 1.49 -9.91 7.83
C LEU A 318 1.36 -11.36 8.29
N GLY A 319 0.59 -11.59 9.35
CA GLY A 319 0.15 -12.92 9.75
C GLY A 319 -1.29 -13.17 9.32
N MET A 320 -1.50 -14.04 8.34
CA MET A 320 -2.82 -14.43 7.86
C MET A 320 -3.28 -15.67 8.64
N ASP A 321 -4.48 -15.63 9.19
CA ASP A 321 -5.07 -16.76 9.92
C ASP A 321 -6.06 -17.46 9.00
N VAL A 322 -5.76 -18.69 8.60
CA VAL A 322 -6.52 -19.47 7.62
C VAL A 322 -7.04 -20.74 8.27
N LEU A 323 -8.32 -21.05 8.08
CA LEU A 323 -8.92 -22.34 8.42
C LEU A 323 -9.08 -23.18 7.16
N VAL A 324 -8.77 -24.47 7.23
CA VAL A 324 -9.06 -25.42 6.15
C VAL A 324 -10.27 -26.25 6.55
N ASP A 325 -11.24 -26.40 5.65
CA ASP A 325 -12.39 -27.28 5.89
C ASP A 325 -12.13 -28.72 5.44
N ASP A 326 -13.06 -29.62 5.73
CA ASP A 326 -13.00 -31.04 5.37
C ASP A 326 -13.00 -31.31 3.85
N HIS A 327 -13.28 -30.30 3.03
CA HIS A 327 -13.18 -30.34 1.58
C HIS A 327 -11.87 -29.74 1.05
N LEU A 328 -10.91 -29.43 1.93
CA LEU A 328 -9.65 -28.75 1.61
C LEU A 328 -9.84 -27.35 1.00
N LYS A 329 -10.94 -26.66 1.32
CA LYS A 329 -11.10 -25.24 0.96
C LYS A 329 -10.49 -24.35 2.04
N PRO A 330 -9.61 -23.39 1.67
CA PRO A 330 -9.06 -22.43 2.62
C PRO A 330 -10.01 -21.26 2.86
N TRP A 331 -10.20 -20.90 4.13
CA TRP A 331 -11.03 -19.81 4.61
C TRP A 331 -10.22 -18.80 5.41
N LEU A 332 -10.24 -17.53 5.01
CA LEU A 332 -9.57 -16.47 5.79
C LEU A 332 -10.40 -16.12 7.04
N LEU A 333 -9.75 -16.15 8.21
CA LEU A 333 -10.36 -15.79 9.49
C LEU A 333 -10.05 -14.35 9.92
N GLU A 334 -8.78 -13.95 9.83
CA GLU A 334 -8.30 -12.61 10.16
C GLU A 334 -6.92 -12.33 9.56
N VAL A 335 -6.55 -11.04 9.52
CA VAL A 335 -5.21 -10.57 9.15
C VAL A 335 -4.59 -9.81 10.29
N ASN A 336 -3.39 -10.19 10.69
CA ASN A 336 -2.64 -9.59 11.78
C ASN A 336 -1.47 -8.76 11.22
N HIS A 337 -1.52 -7.44 11.35
CA HIS A 337 -0.42 -6.54 10.97
C HIS A 337 0.70 -6.43 12.00
N LEU A 338 0.47 -6.95 13.21
CA LEU A 338 1.45 -7.08 14.28
C LEU A 338 1.46 -8.53 14.75
N PRO A 339 1.89 -9.49 13.90
CA PRO A 339 1.97 -10.89 14.31
C PRO A 339 2.98 -11.04 15.45
N SER A 340 2.74 -12.00 16.34
CA SER A 340 3.67 -12.23 17.44
C SER A 340 4.93 -12.95 16.95
N PHE A 341 6.09 -12.29 17.10
CA PHE A 341 7.40 -12.88 16.88
C PHE A 341 8.03 -13.47 18.14
N HIS A 342 7.23 -13.70 19.19
CA HIS A 342 7.70 -14.36 20.40
C HIS A 342 8.08 -15.81 20.11
N CYS A 343 9.22 -16.27 20.61
CA CYS A 343 9.74 -17.62 20.35
C CYS A 343 9.76 -18.43 21.66
N ASP A 344 8.69 -19.19 21.89
CA ASP A 344 8.48 -20.00 23.11
C ASP A 344 9.04 -21.43 22.98
N SER A 345 9.34 -21.86 21.75
CA SER A 345 9.80 -23.21 21.42
C SER A 345 10.83 -23.18 20.29
N PRO A 346 11.66 -24.23 20.14
CA PRO A 346 12.63 -24.32 19.06
C PRO A 346 12.01 -24.18 17.67
N LEU A 347 10.80 -24.74 17.47
CA LEU A 347 10.02 -24.56 16.25
C LEU A 347 9.73 -23.08 15.92
N ASP A 348 9.40 -22.26 16.92
CA ASP A 348 9.17 -20.82 16.68
C ASP A 348 10.44 -20.13 16.21
N TRP A 349 11.59 -20.48 16.80
CA TRP A 349 12.89 -19.93 16.41
C TRP A 349 13.22 -20.30 14.97
N ASN A 350 13.15 -21.58 14.61
CA ASN A 350 13.43 -22.05 13.25
C ASN A 350 12.66 -21.29 12.17
N ILE A 351 11.35 -21.11 12.38
CA ILE A 351 10.46 -20.50 11.39
C ILE A 351 10.63 -18.98 11.38
N LYS A 352 10.57 -18.33 12.55
CA LYS A 352 10.53 -16.87 12.64
C LYS A 352 11.89 -16.25 12.35
N GLU A 353 12.98 -16.93 12.70
CA GLU A 353 14.32 -16.45 12.38
C GLU A 353 14.56 -16.44 10.87
N ARG A 354 14.20 -17.52 10.15
CA ARG A 354 14.27 -17.57 8.68
C ARG A 354 13.38 -16.51 8.03
N LEU A 355 12.12 -16.41 8.48
CA LEU A 355 11.14 -15.44 8.00
C LEU A 355 11.69 -14.00 8.08
N LEU A 356 12.20 -13.61 9.24
CA LEU A 356 12.66 -12.25 9.47
C LEU A 356 14.01 -11.97 8.80
N ASN A 357 14.92 -12.95 8.74
CA ASN A 357 16.17 -12.82 7.99
C ASN A 357 15.88 -12.57 6.50
N GLN A 358 15.17 -13.47 5.83
CA GLN A 358 14.89 -13.32 4.40
C GLN A 358 14.03 -12.10 4.09
N THR A 359 13.18 -11.66 5.02
CA THR A 359 12.48 -10.37 4.89
C THR A 359 13.49 -9.22 4.75
N LEU A 360 14.52 -9.17 5.59
CA LEU A 360 15.55 -8.13 5.52
C LEU A 360 16.41 -8.23 4.26
N ASP A 361 16.64 -9.44 3.75
CA ASP A 361 17.34 -9.69 2.48
C ASP A 361 16.55 -9.15 1.29
N ILE A 362 15.24 -9.45 1.22
CA ILE A 362 14.32 -8.92 0.20
C ILE A 362 14.26 -7.39 0.22
N MET A 363 14.38 -6.77 1.40
CA MET A 363 14.34 -5.31 1.51
C MET A 363 15.63 -4.62 1.04
N GLN A 364 16.72 -5.37 0.82
CA GLN A 364 18.01 -4.89 0.29
C GLN A 364 18.52 -3.62 1.00
N ILE A 365 18.49 -3.61 2.33
CA ILE A 365 18.92 -2.47 3.13
C ILE A 365 20.44 -2.32 3.04
N SER A 366 20.93 -1.11 2.73
CA SER A 366 22.37 -0.84 2.60
C SER A 366 22.87 0.22 3.58
N GLY A 367 24.12 0.05 4.05
CA GLY A 367 24.79 1.06 4.87
C GLY A 367 25.03 2.38 4.13
N ASP A 368 25.00 2.35 2.79
CA ASP A 368 25.24 3.51 1.94
C ASP A 368 23.96 4.28 1.55
N ASP A 369 22.77 3.78 1.92
CA ASP A 369 21.47 4.39 1.56
C ASP A 369 21.42 5.90 1.84
N LYS A 370 21.92 6.31 3.02
CA LYS A 370 22.00 7.72 3.39
C LYS A 370 22.96 8.52 2.49
N ALA A 371 24.15 7.98 2.20
CA ALA A 371 25.12 8.66 1.32
C ALA A 371 24.59 8.78 -0.10
N ASN A 372 24.00 7.71 -0.61
CA ASN A 372 23.43 7.66 -1.95
C ASN A 372 22.30 8.70 -2.07
N TYR A 373 21.43 8.77 -1.06
CA TYR A 373 20.39 9.79 -0.99
C TYR A 373 20.95 11.21 -0.96
N GLU A 374 21.91 11.49 -0.07
CA GLU A 374 22.54 12.82 0.05
C GLU A 374 23.26 13.23 -1.24
N SER A 375 23.98 12.30 -1.88
CA SER A 375 24.66 12.54 -3.17
C SER A 375 23.66 12.83 -4.30
N SER A 376 22.57 12.06 -4.39
CA SER A 376 21.51 12.33 -5.37
C SER A 376 20.84 13.69 -5.13
N GLN A 377 20.59 14.06 -3.87
CA GLN A 377 20.05 15.38 -3.53
C GLN A 377 20.99 16.50 -3.92
N ALA A 378 22.29 16.37 -3.64
CA ALA A 378 23.30 17.34 -4.02
C ALA A 378 23.36 17.52 -5.54
N LYS A 379 23.35 16.41 -6.30
CA LYS A 379 23.30 16.43 -7.78
C LYS A 379 22.05 17.12 -8.30
N HIS A 380 20.88 16.79 -7.76
CA HIS A 380 19.61 17.38 -8.18
C HIS A 380 19.52 18.87 -7.83
N LEU A 381 20.03 19.28 -6.65
CA LEU A 381 20.12 20.69 -6.26
C LEU A 381 21.08 21.45 -7.19
N GLN A 382 22.24 20.86 -7.52
CA GLN A 382 23.21 21.43 -8.45
C GLN A 382 22.59 21.62 -9.85
N GLN A 383 21.88 20.61 -10.36
CA GLN A 383 21.16 20.70 -11.64
C GLN A 383 20.10 21.81 -11.63
N ARG A 384 19.34 21.96 -10.53
CA ARG A 384 18.33 23.01 -10.37
C ARG A 384 18.90 24.42 -10.27
N LEU A 385 20.02 24.58 -9.56
CA LEU A 385 20.64 25.89 -9.31
C LEU A 385 21.43 26.41 -10.51
N TYR A 386 22.14 25.52 -11.21
CA TYR A 386 23.10 25.93 -12.23
C TYR A 386 22.62 25.71 -13.67
N GLY A 387 21.51 24.99 -13.88
CA GLY A 387 21.07 24.56 -15.21
C GLY A 387 22.06 23.55 -15.76
N GLY A 388 21.62 22.33 -16.08
CA GLY A 388 22.55 21.25 -16.42
C GLY A 388 23.46 21.58 -17.60
N GLU A 389 24.72 21.97 -17.31
CA GLU A 389 25.93 21.65 -18.05
C GLU A 389 27.20 22.18 -17.34
N ARG A 390 28.00 21.22 -16.88
CA ARG A 390 29.49 21.16 -16.81
C ARG A 390 29.87 20.27 -15.64
N ALA A 391 29.98 18.97 -15.94
CA ALA A 391 30.98 18.16 -15.26
C ALA A 391 32.33 18.80 -15.59
N LEU A 392 33.05 19.24 -14.57
CA LEU A 392 34.46 19.53 -14.68
C LEU A 392 35.13 18.18 -14.88
N ASP A 393 35.59 17.95 -16.10
CA ASP A 393 36.50 16.87 -16.45
C ASP A 393 37.85 17.22 -15.79
N ASP A 394 38.36 16.32 -14.95
CA ASP A 394 39.71 16.42 -14.41
C ASP A 394 40.67 16.27 -15.60
N GLY A 395 41.29 17.38 -15.99
CA GLY A 395 42.21 17.42 -17.12
C GLY A 395 43.45 16.58 -16.88
N ASP A 396 43.64 15.57 -17.73
CA ASP A 396 44.95 15.02 -18.05
C ASP A 396 45.21 15.28 -19.55
N ASN A 397 46.01 16.31 -19.81
CA ASN A 397 46.44 16.69 -21.15
C ASN A 397 47.67 15.86 -21.53
N ASN A 398 47.54 15.01 -22.54
CA ASN A 398 48.63 14.73 -23.47
C ASN A 398 48.05 14.46 -24.87
N GLN A 399 48.37 15.34 -25.80
CA GLN A 399 48.14 15.20 -27.23
C GLN A 399 49.20 14.28 -27.84
N ASP A 400 48.80 13.37 -28.73
CA ASP A 400 49.19 13.37 -30.16
C ASP A 400 48.87 12.02 -30.81
N GLY A 401 48.20 12.03 -31.97
CA GLY A 401 48.05 10.85 -32.83
C GLY A 401 46.77 10.80 -33.67
N ASP A 402 46.83 11.41 -34.85
CA ASP A 402 45.81 11.55 -35.90
C ASP A 402 45.28 10.22 -36.48
N GLY A 403 43.98 10.15 -36.84
CA GLY A 403 43.36 9.02 -37.57
C GLY A 403 41.83 8.91 -37.42
N PRO A 404 41.04 8.86 -38.49
CA PRO A 404 39.60 9.16 -38.45
C PRO A 404 38.77 7.91 -38.20
N GLU A 405 37.73 7.98 -37.36
CA GLU A 405 36.48 7.26 -37.59
C GLU A 405 35.40 7.63 -36.56
N THR A 406 34.20 7.79 -37.10
CA THR A 406 32.91 7.90 -36.42
C THR A 406 32.74 6.82 -35.34
N ASN A 407 32.29 7.18 -34.14
CA ASN A 407 31.25 6.44 -33.41
C ASN A 407 30.83 7.12 -32.12
N ALA A 408 29.53 7.41 -32.02
CA ALA A 408 28.84 7.66 -30.76
C ALA A 408 28.90 6.39 -29.90
N THR A 409 29.31 6.51 -28.65
CA THR A 409 29.22 5.45 -27.64
C THR A 409 27.76 5.24 -27.21
N PRO A 410 27.17 4.03 -27.33
CA PRO A 410 25.87 3.74 -26.76
C PRO A 410 25.99 3.28 -25.30
N ALA A 411 24.89 3.50 -24.57
CA ALA A 411 24.62 3.00 -23.23
C ALA A 411 25.00 1.51 -23.06
N SER A 412 25.56 1.17 -21.90
CA SER A 412 25.87 -0.21 -21.52
C SER A 412 24.64 -1.13 -21.67
N SER A 413 24.70 -2.10 -22.58
CA SER A 413 23.71 -3.17 -22.69
C SER A 413 23.70 -4.05 -21.43
N PRO A 414 22.54 -4.59 -21.02
CA PRO A 414 22.45 -5.54 -19.91
C PRO A 414 23.25 -6.83 -20.23
N PRO A 415 23.74 -7.56 -19.21
CA PRO A 415 24.45 -8.81 -19.42
C PRO A 415 23.57 -9.84 -20.16
N PRO A 416 24.16 -10.71 -21.01
CA PRO A 416 23.42 -11.72 -21.76
C PRO A 416 22.75 -12.72 -20.80
N LEU A 417 21.49 -13.06 -21.10
CA LEU A 417 20.70 -14.03 -20.31
C LEU A 417 21.24 -15.45 -20.49
N SER A 418 21.06 -16.30 -19.48
CA SER A 418 21.34 -17.73 -19.60
C SER A 418 20.39 -18.40 -20.61
N HIS A 419 20.72 -19.59 -21.12
CA HIS A 419 19.86 -20.34 -22.03
C HIS A 419 18.42 -20.52 -21.50
N ASP A 420 18.31 -20.84 -20.21
CA ASP A 420 17.03 -21.06 -19.53
C ASP A 420 16.28 -19.74 -19.31
N ASP A 421 16.99 -18.66 -18.92
CA ASP A 421 16.38 -17.34 -18.73
C ASP A 421 15.95 -16.69 -20.04
N LEU A 422 16.70 -16.90 -21.13
CA LEU A 422 16.35 -16.48 -22.48
C LEU A 422 15.08 -17.21 -22.96
N THR A 423 15.01 -18.52 -22.71
CA THR A 423 13.83 -19.34 -23.04
C THR A 423 12.59 -18.84 -22.28
N LYS A 424 12.73 -18.57 -20.97
CA LYS A 424 11.65 -18.01 -20.14
C LYS A 424 11.23 -16.61 -20.57
N ALA A 425 12.19 -15.74 -20.87
CA ALA A 425 11.93 -14.37 -21.34
C ALA A 425 11.20 -14.37 -22.69
N LEU A 426 11.61 -15.24 -23.62
CA LEU A 426 10.95 -15.38 -24.92
C LEU A 426 9.55 -16.00 -24.79
N PHE A 427 9.35 -16.94 -23.88
CA PHE A 427 8.03 -17.49 -23.60
C PHE A 427 7.09 -16.43 -23.06
N ALA A 428 7.54 -15.63 -22.10
CA ALA A 428 6.76 -14.51 -21.55
C ALA A 428 6.46 -13.44 -22.62
N PHE A 429 7.46 -13.09 -23.44
CA PHE A 429 7.32 -12.13 -24.54
C PHE A 429 6.28 -12.60 -25.57
N TYR A 430 6.40 -13.82 -26.09
CA TYR A 430 5.50 -14.32 -27.13
C TYR A 430 4.12 -14.67 -26.57
N THR A 431 3.98 -15.03 -25.30
CA THR A 431 2.64 -15.16 -24.69
C THR A 431 1.89 -13.82 -24.66
N ASP A 432 2.58 -12.70 -24.45
CA ASP A 432 1.98 -11.36 -24.44
C ASP A 432 1.77 -10.80 -25.86
N MET A 433 2.69 -11.08 -26.79
CA MET A 433 2.71 -10.46 -28.13
C MET A 433 2.20 -11.35 -29.27
N ASN A 434 2.44 -12.67 -29.24
CA ASN A 434 2.03 -13.61 -30.28
C ASN A 434 2.13 -15.10 -29.85
N LEU A 435 1.00 -15.67 -29.41
CA LEU A 435 0.93 -17.04 -28.88
C LEU A 435 1.35 -18.15 -29.89
N GLU A 436 1.19 -17.93 -31.20
CA GLU A 436 1.50 -18.97 -32.19
C GLU A 436 3.00 -19.25 -32.30
N LYS A 437 3.82 -18.23 -32.01
CA LYS A 437 5.28 -18.33 -32.03
C LYS A 437 5.89 -19.00 -30.81
N CYS A 438 5.10 -19.35 -29.80
CA CYS A 438 5.60 -20.08 -28.64
C CYS A 438 6.16 -21.47 -29.02
N LYS A 439 5.71 -22.06 -30.13
CA LYS A 439 6.21 -23.35 -30.65
C LYS A 439 7.63 -23.26 -31.22
N ASP A 440 8.04 -22.08 -31.67
CA ASP A 440 9.34 -21.84 -32.31
C ASP A 440 10.42 -21.38 -31.33
N ILE A 441 10.09 -21.22 -30.04
CA ILE A 441 11.01 -20.72 -29.01
C ILE A 441 12.31 -21.53 -28.96
N PRO A 442 12.32 -22.88 -28.98
CA PRO A 442 13.57 -23.64 -28.95
C PRO A 442 14.51 -23.31 -30.11
N LEU A 443 13.96 -23.08 -31.31
CA LEU A 443 14.73 -22.71 -32.51
C LEU A 443 15.24 -21.26 -32.43
N ILE A 444 14.46 -20.36 -31.84
CA ILE A 444 14.84 -18.95 -31.66
C ILE A 444 15.95 -18.85 -30.61
N VAL A 445 15.84 -19.58 -29.49
CA VAL A 445 16.88 -19.64 -28.45
C VAL A 445 18.17 -20.16 -29.07
N GLN A 446 18.15 -21.30 -29.75
CA GLN A 446 19.33 -21.88 -30.40
C GLN A 446 20.00 -20.93 -31.40
N LYS A 447 19.22 -20.13 -32.12
CA LYS A 447 19.74 -19.19 -33.13
C LYS A 447 20.34 -17.91 -32.53
N PHE A 448 19.79 -17.43 -31.42
CA PHE A 448 20.12 -16.11 -30.87
C PHE A 448 20.76 -16.14 -29.48
N GLU A 449 21.11 -17.34 -28.97
CA GLU A 449 21.78 -17.54 -27.68
C GLU A 449 23.04 -16.68 -27.53
N HIS A 450 23.85 -16.59 -28.59
CA HIS A 450 25.10 -15.81 -28.62
C HIS A 450 24.95 -14.40 -29.24
N ASN A 451 23.73 -13.99 -29.60
CA ASN A 451 23.47 -12.69 -30.23
C ASN A 451 22.10 -12.11 -29.81
N GLN A 452 21.91 -12.02 -28.49
CA GLN A 452 20.65 -11.61 -27.86
C GLN A 452 20.33 -10.12 -28.09
N ASP A 453 21.34 -9.29 -28.33
CA ASP A 453 21.17 -7.86 -28.61
C ASP A 453 20.47 -7.61 -29.96
N GLU A 454 20.81 -8.40 -30.99
CA GLU A 454 20.15 -8.33 -32.30
C GLU A 454 18.70 -8.83 -32.20
N LEU A 455 18.47 -9.90 -31.44
CA LEU A 455 17.12 -10.38 -31.15
C LEU A 455 16.30 -9.31 -30.42
N HIS A 456 16.87 -8.69 -29.38
CA HIS A 456 16.21 -7.62 -28.64
C HIS A 456 15.86 -6.45 -29.56
N LYS A 457 16.80 -5.95 -30.35
CA LYS A 457 16.57 -4.85 -31.31
C LYS A 457 15.49 -5.20 -32.34
N SER A 458 15.53 -6.41 -32.90
CA SER A 458 14.54 -6.87 -33.88
C SER A 458 13.14 -6.98 -33.29
N LEU A 459 13.02 -7.46 -32.04
CA LEU A 459 11.74 -7.57 -31.35
C LEU A 459 11.20 -6.19 -30.95
N THR A 460 12.04 -5.31 -30.41
CA THR A 460 11.67 -3.94 -30.05
C THR A 460 11.22 -3.15 -31.27
N ALA A 461 11.88 -3.30 -32.43
CA ALA A 461 11.47 -2.65 -33.66
C ALA A 461 10.10 -3.10 -34.16
N LYS A 462 9.71 -4.36 -33.87
CA LYS A 462 8.46 -4.96 -34.38
C LYS A 462 7.29 -4.83 -33.41
N TYR A 463 7.54 -4.93 -32.11
CA TYR A 463 6.51 -5.04 -31.06
C TYR A 463 6.64 -3.96 -29.97
N THR A 464 7.47 -2.93 -30.20
CA THR A 464 7.80 -1.83 -29.26
C THR A 464 8.41 -2.24 -27.92
N LYS A 465 8.55 -3.54 -27.66
CA LYS A 465 9.26 -4.14 -26.53
C LYS A 465 10.15 -5.28 -27.04
N GLY A 466 11.25 -5.55 -26.35
CA GLY A 466 12.18 -6.61 -26.70
C GLY A 466 12.37 -7.63 -25.59
N VAL A 467 13.19 -8.65 -25.85
CA VAL A 467 13.34 -9.80 -24.94
C VAL A 467 13.83 -9.42 -23.53
N PHE A 468 14.74 -8.45 -23.40
CA PHE A 468 15.21 -7.95 -22.11
C PHE A 468 14.14 -7.22 -21.27
N ASP A 469 13.06 -6.73 -21.87
CA ASP A 469 11.93 -6.16 -21.11
C ASP A 469 11.11 -7.23 -20.39
N TYR A 470 11.26 -8.49 -20.83
CA TYR A 470 10.63 -9.69 -20.29
C TYR A 470 11.64 -10.62 -19.62
N ALA A 471 12.91 -10.21 -19.54
CA ALA A 471 13.92 -10.94 -18.79
C ALA A 471 13.46 -11.11 -17.34
N PRO A 472 13.67 -12.29 -16.72
CA PRO A 472 13.57 -12.41 -15.28
C PRO A 472 14.45 -11.31 -14.67
N GLN A 473 13.84 -10.34 -14.01
CA GLN A 473 14.61 -9.31 -13.31
C GLN A 473 15.37 -10.00 -12.19
N TRP A 474 16.67 -10.23 -12.39
CA TRP A 474 17.55 -10.83 -11.39
C TRP A 474 17.48 -10.02 -10.10
N ASP A 475 16.78 -10.56 -9.12
CA ASP A 475 16.48 -9.94 -7.85
C ASP A 475 17.17 -10.69 -6.71
N GLY A 476 18.47 -10.89 -6.86
CA GLY A 476 19.41 -11.11 -5.76
C GLY A 476 19.05 -12.24 -4.79
N GLU A 477 19.73 -13.37 -4.98
CA GLU A 477 19.60 -14.63 -4.23
C GLU A 477 18.30 -15.41 -4.53
N GLU A 478 18.48 -16.72 -4.70
CA GLU A 478 17.38 -17.67 -4.76
C GLU A 478 16.58 -17.52 -3.45
N LEU A 479 15.37 -16.95 -3.52
CA LEU A 479 14.52 -16.79 -2.34
C LEU A 479 14.15 -18.19 -1.83
N VAL A 480 14.91 -18.69 -0.86
CA VAL A 480 14.82 -20.09 -0.41
C VAL A 480 13.44 -20.42 0.16
N ASP A 481 12.87 -19.49 0.93
CA ASP A 481 11.59 -19.73 1.61
C ASP A 481 10.51 -18.72 1.22
N PHE A 482 10.76 -17.74 0.35
CA PHE A 482 9.76 -16.78 -0.11
C PHE A 482 9.45 -16.96 -1.60
N VAL A 483 8.17 -16.98 -1.94
CA VAL A 483 7.69 -16.94 -3.33
C VAL A 483 7.01 -15.62 -3.60
N ARG A 484 7.39 -14.94 -4.69
CA ARG A 484 6.70 -13.72 -5.12
C ARG A 484 5.30 -14.06 -5.65
N LEU A 485 4.26 -13.61 -4.95
CA LEU A 485 2.86 -13.72 -5.38
C LEU A 485 2.48 -12.64 -6.39
N TYR A 486 2.99 -11.42 -6.21
CA TYR A 486 2.65 -10.29 -7.09
C TYR A 486 3.81 -9.28 -7.22
N PRO A 487 4.07 -8.77 -8.44
CA PRO A 487 3.72 -9.42 -9.70
C PRO A 487 4.40 -10.79 -9.74
N PRO A 488 3.73 -11.86 -10.16
CA PRO A 488 4.34 -13.18 -10.15
C PRO A 488 5.49 -13.25 -11.17
N PRO A 489 6.48 -14.13 -10.96
CA PRO A 489 7.64 -14.25 -11.85
C PRO A 489 7.28 -14.58 -13.30
N ILE A 490 6.18 -15.32 -13.51
CA ILE A 490 5.69 -15.73 -14.82
C ILE A 490 4.26 -15.21 -15.01
N ALA A 491 3.98 -14.66 -16.20
CA ALA A 491 2.65 -14.23 -16.60
C ALA A 491 1.73 -15.46 -16.75
N THR A 492 0.63 -15.52 -15.98
CA THR A 492 -0.41 -16.56 -16.04
C THR A 492 -1.78 -15.91 -16.25
N ALA A 493 -2.78 -16.69 -16.69
CA ALA A 493 -4.15 -16.20 -16.86
C ALA A 493 -4.75 -15.62 -15.57
N LYS A 494 -4.41 -16.17 -14.39
CA LYS A 494 -4.81 -15.63 -13.08
C LYS A 494 -4.29 -14.20 -12.85
N ASN A 495 -3.18 -13.81 -13.49
CA ASN A 495 -2.58 -12.49 -13.32
C ASN A 495 -3.41 -11.38 -13.98
N ALA A 496 -4.08 -11.68 -15.08
CA ALA A 496 -5.00 -10.75 -15.73
C ALA A 496 -6.12 -10.36 -14.76
N ILE A 497 -6.69 -11.34 -14.05
CA ILE A 497 -7.73 -11.14 -13.05
C ILE A 497 -7.23 -10.24 -11.90
N TYR A 498 -6.05 -10.51 -11.34
CA TYR A 498 -5.48 -9.67 -10.28
C TYR A 498 -5.23 -8.23 -10.73
N LYS A 499 -4.75 -8.04 -11.96
CA LYS A 499 -4.55 -6.72 -12.54
C LYS A 499 -5.89 -5.98 -12.71
N THR A 500 -6.90 -6.66 -13.25
CA THR A 500 -8.26 -6.12 -13.38
C THR A 500 -8.86 -5.76 -12.02
N MET A 501 -8.66 -6.58 -10.99
CA MET A 501 -9.09 -6.27 -9.62
C MET A 501 -8.41 -5.01 -9.10
N LEU A 502 -7.09 -4.91 -9.27
CA LEU A 502 -6.31 -3.75 -8.83
C LEU A 502 -6.79 -2.46 -9.52
N GLU A 503 -6.99 -2.49 -10.84
CA GLU A 503 -7.49 -1.38 -11.65
C GLU A 503 -8.92 -0.99 -11.23
N ALA A 504 -9.81 -1.97 -11.03
CA ALA A 504 -11.18 -1.72 -10.59
C ALA A 504 -11.24 -1.09 -9.19
N CYS A 505 -10.40 -1.56 -8.26
CA CYS A 505 -10.31 -0.98 -6.93
C CYS A 505 -9.76 0.46 -6.98
N GLN A 506 -8.77 0.73 -7.83
CA GLN A 506 -8.23 2.07 -8.04
C GLN A 506 -9.28 3.02 -8.62
N SER A 507 -10.02 2.59 -9.64
CA SER A 507 -11.11 3.38 -10.22
C SER A 507 -12.21 3.68 -9.19
N ASN A 508 -12.59 2.71 -8.35
CA ASN A 508 -13.61 2.91 -7.32
C ASN A 508 -13.17 3.95 -6.28
N ILE A 509 -11.91 3.91 -5.82
CA ILE A 509 -11.40 4.92 -4.89
C ILE A 509 -11.31 6.28 -5.56
N HIS A 510 -10.88 6.35 -6.82
CA HIS A 510 -10.88 7.59 -7.58
C HIS A 510 -12.29 8.19 -7.65
N ASP A 511 -13.30 7.38 -7.96
CA ASP A 511 -14.71 7.79 -7.99
C ASP A 511 -15.19 8.25 -6.61
N GLN A 512 -14.81 7.56 -5.53
CA GLN A 512 -15.17 7.96 -4.17
C GLN A 512 -14.51 9.27 -3.75
N LEU A 513 -13.25 9.47 -4.10
CA LEU A 513 -12.54 10.72 -3.84
C LEU A 513 -13.17 11.86 -4.63
N LEU A 514 -13.48 11.66 -5.91
CA LEU A 514 -14.22 12.62 -6.73
C LEU A 514 -15.57 12.98 -6.10
N ARG A 515 -16.29 12.03 -5.50
CA ARG A 515 -17.55 12.31 -4.78
C ARG A 515 -17.35 13.13 -3.50
N LEU A 516 -16.25 12.94 -2.79
CA LEU A 516 -15.94 13.68 -1.56
C LEU A 516 -15.41 15.09 -1.86
N THR A 517 -14.75 15.28 -3.00
CA THR A 517 -14.29 16.58 -3.48
C THR A 517 -15.32 17.30 -4.33
N ALA A 518 -16.41 16.62 -4.74
CA ALA A 518 -17.50 17.22 -5.49
C ALA A 518 -18.21 18.30 -4.65
N PRO A 519 -18.44 19.51 -5.20
CA PRO A 519 -19.22 20.54 -4.52
C PRO A 519 -20.64 20.04 -4.22
N LEU A 520 -21.08 20.17 -2.97
CA LEU A 520 -22.47 19.96 -2.59
C LEU A 520 -23.35 21.01 -3.31
N HIS A 521 -24.21 20.57 -4.21
CA HIS A 521 -25.17 21.46 -4.87
C HIS A 521 -26.36 21.69 -3.94
N ARG A 522 -26.56 22.93 -3.46
CA ARG A 522 -27.83 23.35 -2.87
C ARG A 522 -28.82 23.68 -4.00
N LYS A 523 -29.85 22.86 -4.18
CA LYS A 523 -31.04 23.23 -4.96
C LYS A 523 -32.25 23.31 -4.03
N GLY A 524 -32.63 24.53 -3.64
CA GLY A 524 -33.94 24.87 -3.04
C GLY A 524 -34.36 24.07 -1.81
N ASP A 525 -35.61 24.30 -1.37
CA ASP A 525 -36.17 23.85 -0.08
C ASP A 525 -36.42 22.32 0.06
N GLU A 526 -35.91 21.47 -0.85
CA GLU A 526 -36.13 20.01 -0.82
C GLU A 526 -34.88 19.18 -0.44
N GLY A 527 -34.02 19.73 0.40
CA GLY A 527 -32.93 18.98 1.01
C GLY A 527 -31.76 18.65 0.06
N THR A 528 -30.61 18.34 0.66
CA THR A 528 -29.35 18.16 -0.07
C THR A 528 -29.32 16.80 -0.77
N LYS A 529 -29.16 16.77 -2.11
CA LYS A 529 -28.96 15.54 -2.90
C LYS A 529 -27.60 15.55 -3.59
N LEU A 530 -26.93 14.39 -3.61
CA LEU A 530 -25.68 14.19 -4.36
C LEU A 530 -25.96 14.16 -5.88
N PRO A 531 -25.07 14.71 -6.73
CA PRO A 531 -25.25 14.67 -8.18
C PRO A 531 -25.14 13.24 -8.75
N PRO A 532 -25.87 12.92 -9.85
CA PRO A 532 -25.85 11.59 -10.48
C PRO A 532 -24.55 11.32 -11.24
N ILE A 533 -24.18 10.04 -11.34
CA ILE A 533 -22.97 9.56 -12.01
C ILE A 533 -23.23 9.41 -13.52
N LEU A 534 -22.57 10.22 -14.35
CA LEU A 534 -22.50 9.97 -15.80
C LEU A 534 -21.30 9.05 -16.07
N LYS A 535 -21.56 7.78 -16.39
CA LYS A 535 -20.52 6.85 -16.87
C LYS A 535 -20.09 7.26 -18.28
N GLY A 536 -18.80 7.57 -18.47
CA GLY A 536 -18.19 7.75 -19.80
C GLY A 536 -17.90 9.20 -20.23
N GLY A 537 -18.04 10.19 -19.35
CA GLY A 537 -17.79 11.58 -19.70
C GLY A 537 -16.32 11.98 -19.72
N SER A 538 -15.91 12.79 -20.70
CA SER A 538 -14.54 13.33 -20.78
C SER A 538 -14.28 14.38 -19.70
N LYS A 539 -13.00 14.67 -19.38
CA LYS A 539 -12.56 15.70 -18.40
C LYS A 539 -13.17 17.10 -18.60
N LYS A 540 -13.85 17.37 -19.73
CA LYS A 540 -14.60 18.60 -20.02
C LYS A 540 -16.03 18.61 -19.44
N GLU A 541 -16.53 17.51 -18.88
CA GLU A 541 -17.93 17.35 -18.45
C GLU A 541 -18.15 17.44 -16.92
N LEU A 542 -17.09 17.54 -16.11
CA LEU A 542 -17.17 17.57 -14.64
C LEU A 542 -16.73 18.94 -14.08
N GLY A 543 -17.56 19.56 -13.23
CA GLY A 543 -17.38 20.92 -12.69
C GLY A 543 -16.24 21.11 -11.65
N ARG A 544 -15.88 22.38 -11.33
CA ARG A 544 -14.78 22.79 -10.40
C ARG A 544 -15.12 22.72 -8.90
N ASP A 545 -14.10 22.47 -8.07
CA ASP A 545 -14.10 22.41 -6.58
C ASP A 545 -13.41 23.61 -5.88
N CYS A 546 -13.33 23.55 -4.53
CA CYS A 546 -12.81 24.61 -3.64
C CYS A 546 -11.27 24.75 -3.57
N PHE A 547 -10.48 23.96 -4.30
CA PHE A 547 -9.00 24.02 -4.24
C PHE A 547 -8.30 24.48 -5.51
N GLY A 548 -9.05 24.79 -6.57
CA GLY A 548 -8.50 25.45 -7.75
C GLY A 548 -7.70 24.51 -8.66
N TYR A 549 -8.11 24.49 -9.93
CA TYR A 549 -7.65 23.66 -11.06
C TYR A 549 -8.16 22.20 -10.97
N THR A 550 -9.15 21.76 -11.76
CA THR A 550 -9.44 21.96 -13.20
C THR A 550 -10.96 22.06 -13.49
N GLY A 551 -11.35 22.80 -14.54
CA GLY A 551 -12.72 23.19 -14.98
C GLY A 551 -13.77 22.07 -14.95
N THR A 552 -15.09 22.32 -14.79
CA THR A 552 -16.00 23.27 -15.51
C THR A 552 -17.06 23.99 -14.61
N ASP A 553 -17.76 25.05 -15.03
CA ASP A 553 -19.09 25.00 -15.65
C ASP A 553 -19.35 26.29 -16.47
N LYS A 554 -19.58 26.15 -17.77
CA LYS A 554 -20.35 27.10 -18.60
C LYS A 554 -20.96 26.34 -19.77
N LEU A 555 -22.09 25.65 -19.56
CA LEU A 555 -22.95 25.31 -20.70
C LEU A 555 -24.45 25.19 -20.39
N HIS A 556 -24.95 25.63 -19.23
CA HIS A 556 -26.40 25.64 -18.98
C HIS A 556 -27.00 26.99 -18.53
N HIS A 557 -26.30 28.09 -18.75
CA HIS A 557 -26.83 29.45 -18.55
C HIS A 557 -26.56 30.39 -19.74
N LEU A 558 -26.61 29.85 -20.96
CA LEU A 558 -26.57 30.64 -22.20
C LEU A 558 -27.86 30.48 -22.99
N GLU A 559 -28.99 30.66 -22.32
CA GLU A 559 -30.14 31.24 -22.98
C GLU A 559 -30.54 32.49 -22.18
N LEU A 560 -30.51 33.62 -22.88
CA LEU A 560 -31.01 34.93 -22.46
C LEU A 560 -30.22 35.63 -21.32
N LYS A 561 -29.09 36.26 -21.67
CA LYS A 561 -28.76 37.62 -21.20
C LYS A 561 -27.73 38.28 -22.11
N GLU A 562 -28.06 39.50 -22.55
CA GLU A 562 -27.33 40.31 -23.52
C GLU A 562 -25.82 40.41 -23.22
N LYS A 563 -25.01 40.16 -24.25
CA LYS A 563 -23.55 40.37 -24.18
C LYS A 563 -23.27 41.85 -23.95
N LYS A 564 -22.76 42.22 -22.77
CA LYS A 564 -22.03 43.48 -22.63
C LYS A 564 -20.74 43.39 -23.47
N PRO A 565 -20.43 44.39 -24.31
CA PRO A 565 -19.20 44.38 -25.07
C PRO A 565 -17.99 44.38 -24.12
N LEU A 566 -16.93 43.68 -24.53
CA LEU A 566 -15.67 43.60 -23.79
C LEU A 566 -15.13 45.02 -23.56
N ALA A 567 -14.75 45.32 -22.33
CA ALA A 567 -14.13 46.61 -21.99
C ALA A 567 -12.78 46.69 -22.70
N MET A 568 -12.64 47.69 -23.58
CA MET A 568 -11.36 47.98 -24.22
C MET A 568 -10.36 48.46 -23.16
N PRO A 569 -9.13 47.96 -23.15
CA PRO A 569 -8.11 48.37 -22.19
C PRO A 569 -7.81 49.87 -22.35
N GLY A 570 -7.67 50.56 -21.23
CA GLY A 570 -7.40 52.00 -21.21
C GLY A 570 -5.99 52.32 -21.72
N PRO A 571 -5.73 53.57 -22.13
CA PRO A 571 -4.42 53.99 -22.68
C PRO A 571 -3.23 53.64 -21.78
N ALA A 572 -3.42 53.70 -20.45
CA ALA A 572 -2.38 53.35 -19.46
C ALA A 572 -2.06 51.84 -19.43
N GLN A 573 -3.05 50.97 -19.68
CA GLN A 573 -2.85 49.53 -19.71
C GLN A 573 -2.16 49.09 -21.01
N VAL A 574 -2.47 49.74 -22.12
CA VAL A 574 -1.80 49.52 -23.41
C VAL A 574 -0.34 50.00 -23.35
N ALA A 575 -0.08 51.16 -22.74
CA ALA A 575 1.28 51.65 -22.52
C ALA A 575 2.11 50.75 -21.59
N ALA A 576 1.50 50.20 -20.54
CA ALA A 576 2.16 49.25 -19.64
C ALA A 576 2.52 47.92 -20.35
N ALA A 577 1.61 47.40 -21.19
CA ALA A 577 1.85 46.20 -21.98
C ALA A 577 2.97 46.41 -23.02
N ALA A 578 3.00 47.58 -23.68
CA ALA A 578 4.07 47.92 -24.62
C ALA A 578 5.44 48.05 -23.92
N ARG A 579 5.49 48.60 -22.70
CA ARG A 579 6.72 48.69 -21.88
C ARG A 579 7.27 47.33 -21.48
N LEU A 580 6.38 46.38 -21.16
CA LEU A 580 6.75 45.01 -20.83
C LEU A 580 7.28 44.25 -22.04
N MET A 581 6.70 44.44 -23.23
CA MET A 581 7.18 43.82 -24.46
C MET A 581 8.54 44.34 -24.93
N MET A 582 8.92 45.56 -24.54
CA MET A 582 10.24 46.14 -24.85
C MET A 582 11.27 45.97 -23.71
N GLY A 583 10.99 45.14 -22.70
CA GLY A 583 11.99 44.71 -21.72
C GLY A 583 12.39 45.75 -20.65
N HIS A 584 11.64 46.83 -20.48
CA HIS A 584 11.96 47.88 -19.50
C HIS A 584 11.14 47.70 -18.22
N SER A 585 11.70 47.02 -17.22
CA SER A 585 10.97 46.64 -16.00
C SER A 585 10.96 47.69 -14.87
N SER A 586 11.82 48.73 -14.88
CA SER A 586 11.96 49.58 -13.68
C SER A 586 12.79 50.85 -13.88
N LYS A 587 12.31 51.84 -14.65
CA LYS A 587 12.76 53.25 -14.52
C LYS A 587 11.60 54.22 -14.77
N HIS A 588 11.46 55.23 -13.92
CA HIS A 588 10.61 56.40 -14.20
C HIS A 588 11.28 57.23 -15.30
N LEU A 589 10.61 57.35 -16.44
CA LEU A 589 10.92 58.32 -17.48
C LEU A 589 9.61 58.98 -17.91
N ASP A 590 9.64 60.32 -17.97
CA ASP A 590 8.52 61.17 -18.41
C ASP A 590 8.24 60.92 -19.89
N VAL A 591 7.16 60.19 -20.17
CA VAL A 591 6.66 60.01 -21.54
C VAL A 591 5.19 60.43 -21.55
N ALA A 592 4.88 61.46 -22.33
CA ALA A 592 3.52 61.98 -22.46
C ALA A 592 2.59 60.98 -23.18
N VAL A 593 1.37 60.85 -22.67
CA VAL A 593 0.34 59.91 -23.16
C VAL A 593 -0.36 60.50 -24.41
N PRO A 594 -0.68 59.70 -25.46
CA PRO A 594 -1.39 60.21 -26.63
C PRO A 594 -2.86 60.50 -26.32
N VAL A 595 -3.35 61.65 -26.78
CA VAL A 595 -4.77 62.07 -26.68
C VAL A 595 -5.56 61.56 -27.90
N ARG A 596 -6.80 61.11 -27.67
CA ARG A 596 -7.71 60.57 -28.70
C ARG A 596 -8.40 61.69 -29.49
N PRO A 597 -8.71 61.52 -30.80
CA PRO A 597 -9.54 62.48 -31.53
C PRO A 597 -11.01 62.39 -31.10
N LEU A 598 -11.66 63.55 -31.04
CA LEU A 598 -13.08 63.72 -30.72
C LEU A 598 -13.96 63.06 -31.79
N SER A 599 -14.82 62.11 -31.41
CA SER A 599 -15.96 61.69 -32.23
C SER A 599 -17.26 62.14 -31.58
N GLN A 600 -18.00 62.93 -32.34
CA GLN A 600 -19.31 63.49 -32.03
C GLN A 600 -20.35 62.38 -31.78
N ASN A 601 -21.00 62.45 -30.61
CA ASN A 601 -22.33 61.96 -30.23
C ASN A 601 -22.31 61.41 -28.80
N ALA A 602 -22.37 62.34 -27.84
CA ALA A 602 -22.58 62.03 -26.43
C ALA A 602 -24.05 62.31 -26.07
N ALA A 603 -24.79 61.28 -25.70
CA ALA A 603 -25.93 61.41 -24.80
C ALA A 603 -25.40 61.34 -23.34
N PRO A 604 -25.96 62.10 -22.38
CA PRO A 604 -25.38 62.23 -21.05
C PRO A 604 -25.63 60.97 -20.20
N ALA A 605 -24.55 60.37 -19.68
CA ALA A 605 -24.65 59.35 -18.64
C ALA A 605 -24.77 60.01 -17.25
N PRO A 606 -25.57 59.46 -16.32
CA PRO A 606 -25.85 60.08 -15.04
C PRO A 606 -24.63 60.03 -14.12
N ARG A 607 -24.47 61.09 -13.30
CA ARG A 607 -23.47 61.18 -12.23
C ARG A 607 -23.58 59.96 -11.32
N ARG A 608 -22.48 59.22 -11.15
CA ARG A 608 -22.32 58.21 -10.09
C ARG A 608 -21.31 58.73 -9.09
N ASP A 609 -21.76 58.86 -7.85
CA ASP A 609 -20.95 59.24 -6.70
C ASP A 609 -19.78 58.26 -6.49
N SER A 610 -18.63 58.82 -6.09
CA SER A 610 -17.41 58.09 -5.77
C SER A 610 -17.59 57.25 -4.50
N VAL A 611 -17.63 55.92 -4.63
CA VAL A 611 -17.72 55.02 -3.48
C VAL A 611 -16.33 54.86 -2.85
N GLN A 612 -16.11 55.52 -1.71
CA GLN A 612 -14.90 55.43 -0.87
C GLN A 612 -14.86 54.11 -0.06
N TYR A 613 -14.74 52.97 -0.72
CA TYR A 613 -14.67 51.66 -0.04
C TYR A 613 -13.38 51.50 0.80
N GLY A 614 -12.29 52.16 0.41
CA GLY A 614 -10.98 52.01 1.04
C GLY A 614 -10.82 52.71 2.40
N MET A 615 -11.54 53.80 2.67
CA MET A 615 -11.44 54.53 3.95
C MET A 615 -12.34 53.89 5.02
N ALA A 616 -13.58 53.53 4.66
CA ALA A 616 -14.50 52.85 5.58
C ALA A 616 -13.98 51.49 6.09
N TYR A 617 -13.17 50.79 5.28
CA TYR A 617 -12.56 49.52 5.69
C TYR A 617 -11.40 49.72 6.68
N ARG A 618 -10.63 50.80 6.55
CA ARG A 618 -9.53 51.13 7.47
C ARG A 618 -10.04 51.61 8.83
N GLU A 619 -11.06 52.47 8.85
CA GLU A 619 -11.70 52.91 10.10
C GLU A 619 -12.35 51.73 10.86
N ARG A 620 -12.91 50.76 10.13
CA ARG A 620 -13.47 49.55 10.73
C ARG A 620 -12.41 48.64 11.36
N LEU A 621 -11.19 48.61 10.83
CA LEU A 621 -10.09 47.83 11.41
C LEU A 621 -9.48 48.51 12.64
N ASP A 622 -9.42 49.84 12.68
CA ASP A 622 -8.92 50.57 13.86
C ASP A 622 -9.91 50.50 15.04
N SER A 623 -11.23 50.47 14.79
CA SER A 623 -12.23 50.25 15.84
C SER A 623 -12.25 48.83 16.45
N LEU A 624 -11.62 47.85 15.78
CA LEU A 624 -11.53 46.46 16.26
C LEU A 624 -10.30 46.21 17.14
N LYS A 625 -9.27 47.05 17.08
CA LYS A 625 -8.05 46.91 17.90
C LYS A 625 -8.23 47.31 19.37
N ASN A 626 -9.27 48.08 19.69
CA ASN A 626 -9.46 48.65 21.04
C ASN A 626 -10.64 48.05 21.83
N LYS A 627 -11.14 46.85 21.47
CA LYS A 627 -12.17 46.18 22.29
C LYS A 627 -11.52 45.20 23.30
N PRO A 628 -11.90 45.24 24.58
CA PRO A 628 -11.34 44.33 25.58
C PRO A 628 -11.77 42.89 25.29
N THR A 629 -10.80 41.99 25.31
CA THR A 629 -10.99 40.55 25.16
C THR A 629 -11.80 40.01 26.32
N VAL A 630 -12.91 39.33 26.02
CA VAL A 630 -13.75 38.65 27.03
C VAL A 630 -12.92 37.59 27.75
N ALA A 631 -12.97 37.59 29.09
CA ALA A 631 -12.22 36.70 29.96
C ALA A 631 -12.59 35.22 29.74
N MET A 632 -11.57 34.34 29.80
CA MET A 632 -11.75 32.90 29.86
C MET A 632 -12.59 32.51 31.08
N THR A 633 -13.77 31.94 30.86
CA THR A 633 -14.45 31.14 31.87
C THR A 633 -13.87 29.73 31.88
N GLN A 634 -13.22 29.39 32.99
CA GLN A 634 -12.88 28.01 33.34
C GLN A 634 -14.17 27.16 33.33
N ILE A 635 -14.18 26.08 32.55
CA ILE A 635 -15.20 25.04 32.67
C ILE A 635 -14.61 23.95 33.58
N THR A 636 -15.10 23.97 34.82
CA THR A 636 -14.88 22.95 35.85
C THR A 636 -15.62 21.67 35.46
N PHE A 637 -14.94 20.52 35.48
CA PHE A 637 -15.59 19.22 35.42
C PHE A 637 -16.24 18.93 36.78
N GLY A 638 -17.57 19.03 36.85
CA GLY A 638 -18.37 18.50 37.94
C GLY A 638 -18.88 17.10 37.59
N GLY A 639 -18.55 16.11 38.41
CA GLY A 639 -19.14 14.78 38.34
C GLY A 639 -20.54 14.72 38.92
N PHE A 640 -21.16 13.56 38.74
CA PHE A 640 -21.92 12.73 39.69
C PHE A 640 -23.03 11.97 38.97
N GLY A 641 -23.25 10.73 39.38
CA GLY A 641 -24.43 9.92 39.05
C GLY A 641 -24.09 8.47 38.82
#